data_AF-A0A9E3KR58-F1
#
_entry.id   AF-A0A9E3KR58-F1
#
_cell.length_a   1.000
_cell.length_b   1.000
_cell.length_c   1.000
_cell.angle_alpha   90.00
_cell.angle_beta   90.00
_cell.angle_gamma   90.00
#
_symmetry.space_group_name_H-M   'P 1'
#
loop_
_entity.id
_entity.type
_entity.pdbx_description
1 polymer ?
#
loop_
_entity_poly.entity_id
_entity_poly.type
_entity_poly.pdbx_seq_one_letter_code
_entity_poly.pdbx_strand_id
1 'polypeptide(L)'
;MNQYIKLRRRTMDNDANKLLNDLFNKAKNEPSKVSFEETKERFLTSVSTKNNATQGNNFARLFNLKNSIIMIASIITTVALVLVLKPSSTTNTTKEALIPDAPTIEVINKNNEQQATKEHNQVITEYLQKVNKLTPQRIAQEPQKKEIILVPADSLKKYQEALVQSARITELLDTGYKFPKLTYEEILANNKQKAKMVKQLDKLDKKHYAFIPSGTFKAYDKNWSVQAFYMQTTEVTNLEYRTFLFDLLINNRKEEFLLAKPDQSRWTKDYSYSFNKPMEEQYFSHAAYNDYPVVAISRKGAEMYCKWLTEEVNNGRKKGDFMNDVRLPSNYEWMYAAAGGKDGQSYPWGGSYLRNSKGCYLANYKPFKDNFIEDGAFHTAKVTSYNPNDFGLYCMSGNVAEMVYYENENHTPGTKGGSWTSVSAEIQINGSDKFKGVENPSVDIGFRPVISYFNKIVSPPGTVRINNNIYMDETEVTNFNWQEYVLWVEKKFGKNSKEYKNALPDTTVWYNKESFSEPYMKYYYNHPAYKDYPVVGISYEQAVDFCKWRTDRVKELFKINALSDKKSVYPTNFEYRLPTKEEWEAAAKIGYSEKTKKLLETKHKGQLLANLRRNLEDNVVVAGKPTQNLDITTPVKSYWPNAAGCYNLIGNVAEMTNQKGIAKGGSWINNPNEITVEKEITYTKPTAWLGFRCVAELKN
;
A
#
# COMPACT_ATOMS: atom_id res chain seq x y z
N MET A 1 66.03 -2.65 20.88
CA MET A 1 65.09 -1.65 20.31
C MET A 1 63.67 -2.20 20.06
N ASN A 2 63.47 -3.19 19.18
CA ASN A 2 62.12 -3.57 18.71
C ASN A 2 61.11 -4.09 19.76
N GLN A 3 61.52 -4.66 20.90
CA GLN A 3 60.58 -4.97 22.00
C GLN A 3 60.05 -3.71 22.70
N TYR A 4 60.88 -2.67 22.85
CA TYR A 4 60.51 -1.43 23.54
C TYR A 4 59.41 -0.67 22.78
N ILE A 5 59.47 -0.70 21.44
CA ILE A 5 58.44 -0.12 20.55
C ILE A 5 57.11 -0.91 20.65
N LYS A 6 57.16 -2.24 20.82
CA LYS A 6 55.94 -3.06 21.00
C LYS A 6 55.25 -2.84 22.35
N LEU A 7 55.98 -2.62 23.45
CA LEU A 7 55.36 -2.27 24.74
C LEU A 7 54.75 -0.87 24.73
N ARG A 8 55.40 0.12 24.10
CA ARG A 8 54.90 1.51 24.09
C ARG A 8 53.61 1.71 23.28
N ARG A 9 53.34 0.88 22.26
CA ARG A 9 52.04 0.88 21.57
C ARG A 9 50.92 0.26 22.43
N ARG A 10 51.15 -0.94 22.98
CA ARG A 10 50.17 -1.67 23.81
C ARG A 10 49.75 -0.95 25.10
N THR A 11 50.49 0.05 25.56
CA THR A 11 50.10 0.89 26.70
C THR A 11 49.22 2.07 26.28
N MET A 12 49.58 2.79 25.20
CA MET A 12 48.76 3.92 24.71
C MET A 12 47.39 3.49 24.17
N ASP A 13 47.29 2.33 23.50
CA ASP A 13 46.04 1.84 22.92
C ASP A 13 44.98 1.50 23.99
N ASN A 14 45.38 1.13 25.22
CA ASN A 14 44.44 0.74 26.28
C ASN A 14 43.88 1.96 27.04
N ASP A 15 44.72 2.94 27.40
CA ASP A 15 44.25 4.13 28.12
C ASP A 15 43.40 5.05 27.24
N ALA A 16 43.72 5.16 25.94
CA ALA A 16 42.89 5.90 24.99
C ALA A 16 41.46 5.34 24.89
N ASN A 17 41.32 4.01 24.82
CA ASN A 17 40.00 3.36 24.79
C ASN A 17 39.26 3.45 26.12
N LYS A 18 39.96 3.49 27.27
CA LYS A 18 39.32 3.69 28.57
C LYS A 18 38.77 5.11 28.72
N LEU A 19 39.58 6.13 28.42
CA LEU A 19 39.16 7.53 28.44
C LEU A 19 37.99 7.80 27.50
N LEU A 20 37.99 7.20 26.30
CA LEU A 20 36.91 7.34 25.33
C LEU A 20 35.58 6.76 25.86
N ASN A 21 35.61 5.58 26.51
CA ASN A 21 34.42 4.96 27.08
C ASN A 21 33.89 5.71 28.31
N ASP A 22 34.76 6.23 29.19
CA ASP A 22 34.34 7.07 30.32
C ASP A 22 33.72 8.40 29.84
N LEU A 23 34.26 9.00 28.78
CA LEU A 23 33.67 10.18 28.14
C LEU A 23 32.30 9.88 27.50
N PHE A 24 32.13 8.74 26.82
CA PHE A 24 30.81 8.32 26.29
C PHE A 24 29.80 8.05 27.42
N ASN A 25 30.21 7.42 28.52
CA ASN A 25 29.34 7.16 29.66
C ASN A 25 28.95 8.45 30.41
N LYS A 26 29.82 9.48 30.45
CA LYS A 26 29.43 10.83 30.91
C LYS A 26 28.47 11.52 29.95
N ALA A 27 28.81 11.57 28.66
CA ALA A 27 28.00 12.24 27.64
C ALA A 27 26.59 11.64 27.48
N LYS A 28 26.41 10.37 27.85
CA LYS A 28 25.10 9.70 27.89
C LYS A 28 24.19 10.17 29.03
N ASN A 29 24.76 10.73 30.11
CA ASN A 29 24.07 10.97 31.38
C ASN A 29 23.99 12.47 31.78
N GLU A 30 24.69 13.38 31.11
CA GLU A 30 24.60 14.83 31.37
C GLU A 30 23.62 15.52 30.39
N PRO A 31 22.57 16.22 30.88
CA PRO A 31 21.61 16.89 30.00
C PRO A 31 22.24 18.11 29.33
N SER A 32 22.01 18.26 28.02
CA SER A 32 22.65 19.29 27.19
C SER A 32 22.40 20.70 27.72
N LYS A 33 23.45 21.28 28.30
CA LYS A 33 23.56 22.73 28.48
C LYS A 33 24.19 23.29 27.19
N VAL A 34 23.68 24.46 26.77
CA VAL A 34 24.28 25.46 25.86
C VAL A 34 24.14 25.27 24.31
N SER A 35 23.73 26.34 23.59
CA SER A 35 23.36 26.39 22.15
C SER A 35 24.43 27.02 21.22
N PHE A 36 24.06 27.81 20.20
CA PHE A 36 24.87 28.21 19.03
C PHE A 36 25.73 29.50 19.22
N GLU A 37 25.26 30.49 19.97
CA GLU A 37 25.73 31.88 19.86
C GLU A 37 27.20 32.12 20.27
N GLU A 38 27.75 31.42 21.26
CA GLU A 38 29.14 31.62 21.70
C GLU A 38 30.15 30.85 20.82
N THR A 39 29.68 29.87 20.04
CA THR A 39 30.50 29.29 18.95
C THR A 39 30.72 30.33 17.84
N LYS A 40 29.75 31.23 17.60
CA LYS A 40 29.90 32.37 16.67
C LYS A 40 30.88 33.43 17.21
N GLU A 41 30.76 33.83 18.48
CA GLU A 41 31.69 34.78 19.13
C GLU A 41 33.15 34.31 19.12
N ARG A 42 33.40 33.04 19.45
CA ARG A 42 34.77 32.49 19.49
C ARG A 42 35.45 32.48 18.11
N PHE A 43 34.68 32.30 17.04
CA PHE A 43 35.19 32.43 15.67
C PHE A 43 35.62 33.87 15.36
N LEU A 44 34.77 34.86 15.65
CA LEU A 44 35.06 36.28 15.44
C LEU A 44 36.25 36.77 16.28
N THR A 45 36.38 36.28 17.51
CA THR A 45 37.52 36.59 18.41
C THR A 45 38.85 36.04 17.84
N SER A 46 38.83 34.83 17.28
CA SER A 46 40.04 34.19 16.72
C SER A 46 40.61 34.88 15.48
N VAL A 47 39.81 35.69 14.78
CA VAL A 47 40.19 36.46 13.59
C VAL A 47 40.68 37.87 13.92
N SER A 48 40.24 38.44 15.05
CA SER A 48 40.43 39.86 15.38
C SER A 48 41.60 40.14 16.34
N THR A 49 41.95 39.21 17.25
CA THR A 49 43.02 39.42 18.25
C THR A 49 44.17 38.43 18.14
N LYS A 50 45.00 38.58 17.10
CA LYS A 50 46.37 38.03 17.09
C LYS A 50 47.44 39.06 17.50
N ASN A 51 47.08 39.89 18.48
CA ASN A 51 47.98 40.68 19.32
C ASN A 51 47.39 40.72 20.73
N ASN A 52 48.20 40.39 21.73
CA ASN A 52 47.97 40.51 23.18
C ASN A 52 46.62 40.03 23.74
N ALA A 53 46.58 38.77 24.20
CA ALA A 53 45.52 38.24 25.06
C ALA A 53 45.95 38.23 26.53
N THR A 54 45.06 38.53 27.48
CA THR A 54 45.30 38.28 28.92
C THR A 54 43.97 38.05 29.68
N GLN A 55 43.75 36.79 30.13
CA GLN A 55 42.70 36.32 31.07
C GLN A 55 41.21 36.50 30.66
N GLY A 56 40.30 35.68 31.24
CA GLY A 56 38.84 35.94 31.17
C GLY A 56 37.84 34.79 31.01
N ASN A 57 38.03 33.64 31.69
CA ASN A 57 37.10 32.50 31.90
C ASN A 57 35.59 32.53 31.47
N ASN A 58 35.07 31.31 31.26
CA ASN A 58 33.64 30.88 31.26
C ASN A 58 32.83 31.24 29.99
N PHE A 59 32.60 30.36 29.00
CA PHE A 59 32.20 28.93 28.97
C PHE A 59 30.68 28.71 28.90
N ALA A 60 30.13 29.00 27.73
CA ALA A 60 28.94 28.36 27.18
C ALA A 60 29.05 28.15 25.64
N ARG A 61 27.88 27.86 25.07
CA ARG A 61 27.36 27.64 23.70
C ARG A 61 28.22 26.84 22.66
N LEU A 62 27.84 25.55 22.52
CA LEU A 62 28.32 24.43 21.67
C LEU A 62 27.92 24.47 20.17
N PHE A 63 28.79 23.92 19.31
CA PHE A 63 28.52 23.44 17.93
C PHE A 63 27.98 24.51 16.94
N ASN A 64 28.35 24.54 15.66
CA ASN A 64 28.59 23.42 14.75
C ASN A 64 29.31 23.93 13.47
N LEU A 65 30.35 23.26 12.96
CA LEU A 65 30.75 23.45 11.55
C LEU A 65 31.64 22.30 11.02
N LYS A 66 31.00 21.22 10.54
CA LYS A 66 31.69 20.11 9.85
C LYS A 66 31.86 20.34 8.33
N ASN A 67 31.95 21.61 7.92
CA ASN A 67 32.13 22.04 6.53
C ASN A 67 33.49 22.75 6.37
N SER A 68 34.57 21.98 6.24
CA SER A 68 35.85 22.44 5.69
C SER A 68 36.75 21.26 5.34
N ILE A 69 37.35 21.31 4.15
CA ILE A 69 38.49 20.50 3.72
C ILE A 69 38.21 18.98 3.71
N ILE A 70 37.34 18.56 2.77
CA ILE A 70 37.86 17.65 1.72
C ILE A 70 38.39 18.56 0.61
N MET A 71 39.70 18.82 0.63
CA MET A 71 40.42 19.44 -0.48
C MET A 71 41.91 19.08 -0.34
N ILE A 72 42.65 19.04 -1.46
CA ILE A 72 44.09 18.71 -1.54
C ILE A 72 44.41 17.25 -1.21
N ALA A 73 44.21 16.37 -2.22
CA ALA A 73 45.22 15.39 -2.64
C ALA A 73 44.81 14.76 -3.99
N SER A 74 45.45 15.17 -5.07
CA SER A 74 45.31 14.61 -6.43
C SER A 74 46.56 14.98 -7.24
N ILE A 75 46.81 14.29 -8.37
CA ILE A 75 48.01 14.43 -9.23
C ILE A 75 49.28 13.91 -8.46
N ILE A 76 50.28 13.19 -8.98
CA ILE A 76 50.86 13.01 -10.34
C ILE A 76 51.17 11.50 -10.60
N THR A 77 51.40 11.10 -11.86
CA THR A 77 51.75 9.74 -12.34
C THR A 77 53.28 9.59 -12.62
N THR A 78 53.91 8.72 -13.45
CA THR A 78 53.53 7.89 -14.62
C THR A 78 54.69 6.92 -15.02
N VAL A 79 54.42 6.00 -15.98
CA VAL A 79 55.37 5.45 -17.01
C VAL A 79 56.35 4.28 -16.68
N ALA A 80 56.50 3.39 -17.69
CA ALA A 80 57.61 2.48 -18.06
C ALA A 80 57.77 1.03 -17.50
N LEU A 81 57.32 0.07 -18.32
CA LEU A 81 58.14 -0.91 -19.10
C LEU A 81 58.85 -2.14 -18.45
N VAL A 82 58.30 -3.33 -18.76
CA VAL A 82 58.90 -4.64 -19.15
C VAL A 82 60.35 -4.99 -18.75
N LEU A 83 60.53 -6.16 -18.11
CA LEU A 83 61.53 -7.17 -18.54
C LEU A 83 61.14 -8.62 -18.14
N VAL A 84 61.76 -9.60 -18.82
CA VAL A 84 61.34 -11.01 -18.95
C VAL A 84 62.04 -11.93 -17.94
N LEU A 85 61.37 -13.01 -17.51
CA LEU A 85 62.00 -14.35 -17.35
C LEU A 85 60.99 -15.51 -17.42
N LYS A 86 61.48 -16.69 -17.81
CA LYS A 86 60.82 -17.99 -18.10
C LYS A 86 61.82 -19.11 -17.68
N PRO A 87 61.51 -20.42 -17.75
CA PRO A 87 60.29 -21.21 -17.43
C PRO A 87 60.57 -22.04 -16.12
N SER A 88 60.02 -23.21 -15.74
CA SER A 88 59.74 -24.51 -16.41
C SER A 88 59.04 -25.50 -15.47
N SER A 89 58.40 -26.56 -16.02
CA SER A 89 58.33 -27.99 -15.55
C SER A 89 58.04 -28.36 -14.07
N THR A 90 57.35 -29.46 -13.69
CA THR A 90 57.03 -30.72 -14.41
C THR A 90 55.84 -31.47 -13.75
N THR A 91 55.00 -32.13 -14.58
CA THR A 91 54.31 -33.44 -14.39
C THR A 91 54.03 -34.02 -12.98
N ASN A 92 52.85 -34.60 -12.69
CA ASN A 92 52.53 -35.98 -13.12
C ASN A 92 51.07 -36.45 -12.84
N THR A 93 50.49 -37.16 -13.85
CA THR A 93 49.71 -38.43 -13.83
C THR A 93 48.80 -38.85 -12.65
N THR A 94 47.69 -39.61 -12.81
CA THR A 94 46.68 -39.88 -13.89
C THR A 94 45.59 -40.79 -13.28
N LYS A 95 44.34 -40.70 -13.77
CA LYS A 95 43.52 -41.83 -14.30
C LYS A 95 42.06 -41.41 -14.56
N GLU A 96 41.43 -42.06 -15.54
CA GLU A 96 40.16 -41.67 -16.16
C GLU A 96 39.14 -42.80 -16.16
N ALA A 97 37.85 -42.44 -16.17
CA ALA A 97 36.74 -43.11 -16.87
C ALA A 97 35.43 -42.32 -16.59
N LEU A 98 34.45 -42.19 -17.49
CA LEU A 98 34.38 -42.39 -18.94
C LEU A 98 33.12 -41.61 -19.41
N ILE A 99 33.18 -40.79 -20.47
CA ILE A 99 32.02 -40.11 -21.06
C ILE A 99 32.16 -40.13 -22.58
N PRO A 100 31.15 -40.56 -23.35
CA PRO A 100 31.21 -40.56 -24.81
C PRO A 100 30.90 -39.19 -25.42
N ASP A 101 31.85 -38.71 -26.21
CA ASP A 101 31.74 -38.02 -27.50
C ASP A 101 30.63 -36.99 -27.76
N ALA A 102 31.07 -35.77 -28.10
CA ALA A 102 30.31 -34.81 -28.88
C ALA A 102 30.92 -34.69 -30.29
N PRO A 103 30.11 -34.59 -31.37
CA PRO A 103 30.62 -34.24 -32.69
C PRO A 103 30.84 -32.74 -32.81
N THR A 104 31.98 -32.35 -33.39
CA THR A 104 32.35 -30.97 -33.69
C THR A 104 31.44 -30.35 -34.76
N ILE A 105 31.25 -29.02 -34.73
CA ILE A 105 30.66 -28.27 -35.86
C ILE A 105 31.70 -27.29 -36.39
N GLU A 106 31.94 -27.34 -37.71
CA GLU A 106 32.83 -26.44 -38.43
C GLU A 106 32.16 -25.10 -38.78
N VAL A 107 32.98 -24.10 -39.12
CA VAL A 107 32.50 -22.77 -39.52
C VAL A 107 32.13 -22.77 -41.01
N ILE A 108 30.84 -22.58 -41.34
CA ILE A 108 30.40 -22.32 -42.72
C ILE A 108 29.54 -21.06 -42.81
N ASN A 109 30.08 -20.09 -43.55
CA ASN A 109 29.51 -18.95 -44.28
C ASN A 109 28.11 -18.36 -43.94
N LYS A 110 28.09 -17.03 -43.91
CA LYS A 110 26.88 -16.19 -44.08
C LYS A 110 26.21 -16.50 -45.42
N ASN A 111 24.90 -16.80 -45.41
CA ASN A 111 23.97 -16.57 -46.55
C ASN A 111 22.48 -16.78 -46.19
N ASN A 112 22.14 -17.51 -45.13
CA ASN A 112 20.75 -17.98 -44.92
C ASN A 112 19.72 -16.94 -44.41
N GLU A 113 20.13 -15.78 -43.88
CA GLU A 113 19.18 -14.77 -43.35
C GLU A 113 18.27 -14.17 -44.43
N GLN A 114 18.76 -14.03 -45.67
CA GLN A 114 17.96 -13.51 -46.78
C GLN A 114 16.91 -14.50 -47.28
N GLN A 115 17.11 -15.82 -47.10
CA GLN A 115 16.17 -16.83 -47.59
C GLN A 115 14.96 -16.98 -46.65
N ALA A 116 15.19 -17.08 -45.33
CA ALA A 116 14.11 -17.11 -44.34
C ALA A 116 13.20 -15.87 -44.43
N THR A 117 13.80 -14.70 -44.68
CA THR A 117 13.06 -13.43 -44.92
C THR A 117 12.22 -13.47 -46.20
N LYS A 118 12.64 -14.22 -47.22
CA LYS A 118 11.91 -14.35 -48.49
C LYS A 118 10.69 -15.27 -48.34
N GLU A 119 10.88 -16.41 -47.69
CA GLU A 119 9.82 -17.40 -47.44
C GLU A 119 8.72 -16.84 -46.53
N HIS A 120 9.08 -16.07 -45.48
CA HIS A 120 8.12 -15.40 -44.61
C HIS A 120 7.22 -14.39 -45.36
N ASN A 121 7.81 -13.56 -46.24
CA ASN A 121 7.06 -12.59 -47.03
C ASN A 121 6.20 -13.22 -48.13
N GLN A 122 6.60 -14.39 -48.65
CA GLN A 122 5.77 -15.13 -49.60
C GLN A 122 4.47 -15.64 -48.95
N VAL A 123 4.55 -16.22 -47.74
CA VAL A 123 3.36 -16.69 -47.00
C VAL A 123 2.37 -15.55 -46.71
N ILE A 124 2.88 -14.36 -46.34
CA ILE A 124 2.04 -13.17 -46.13
C ILE A 124 1.36 -12.72 -47.44
N THR A 125 2.10 -12.76 -48.56
CA THR A 125 1.57 -12.38 -49.88
C THR A 125 0.48 -13.34 -50.35
N GLU A 126 0.68 -14.65 -50.19
CA GLU A 126 -0.32 -15.68 -50.52
C GLU A 126 -1.57 -15.55 -49.66
N TYR A 127 -1.43 -15.24 -48.36
CA TYR A 127 -2.56 -14.98 -47.46
C TYR A 127 -3.40 -13.77 -47.93
N LEU A 128 -2.75 -12.64 -48.25
CA LEU A 128 -3.43 -11.43 -48.74
C LEU A 128 -4.14 -11.65 -50.09
N GLN A 129 -3.54 -12.43 -51.00
CA GLN A 129 -4.20 -12.83 -52.25
C GLN A 129 -5.42 -13.75 -52.01
N LYS A 130 -5.39 -14.58 -50.97
CA LYS A 130 -6.51 -15.44 -50.57
C LYS A 130 -7.68 -14.62 -50.01
N VAL A 131 -7.39 -13.61 -49.18
CA VAL A 131 -8.38 -12.67 -48.64
C VAL A 131 -9.02 -11.83 -49.76
N ASN A 132 -8.22 -11.26 -50.66
CA ASN A 132 -8.74 -10.44 -51.76
C ASN A 132 -9.63 -11.21 -52.75
N LYS A 133 -9.48 -12.54 -52.87
CA LYS A 133 -10.34 -13.39 -53.71
C LYS A 133 -11.70 -13.73 -53.09
N LEU A 134 -11.94 -13.40 -51.81
CA LEU A 134 -13.18 -13.74 -51.11
C LEU A 134 -14.25 -12.63 -51.12
N THR A 135 -14.08 -11.57 -51.94
CA THR A 135 -15.03 -10.43 -52.00
C THR A 135 -15.65 -10.25 -53.39
N PRO A 136 -16.77 -10.94 -53.72
CA PRO A 136 -17.61 -10.59 -54.86
C PRO A 136 -18.40 -9.29 -54.57
N GLN A 137 -18.34 -8.33 -55.49
CA GLN A 137 -19.07 -7.07 -55.37
C GLN A 137 -20.59 -7.27 -55.53
N ARG A 138 -21.40 -6.58 -54.73
CA ARG A 138 -22.75 -6.14 -55.13
C ARG A 138 -22.99 -4.69 -54.71
N ILE A 139 -23.25 -3.84 -55.71
CA ILE A 139 -23.77 -2.49 -55.55
C ILE A 139 -25.28 -2.56 -55.79
N ALA A 140 -26.08 -2.17 -54.81
CA ALA A 140 -27.50 -1.85 -54.94
C ALA A 140 -27.91 -0.94 -53.77
N GLN A 141 -28.99 -0.17 -53.93
CA GLN A 141 -29.42 0.86 -52.99
C GLN A 141 -30.39 0.31 -51.94
N GLU A 142 -30.25 0.72 -50.68
CA GLU A 142 -31.36 1.22 -49.85
C GLU A 142 -30.83 2.00 -48.63
N PRO A 143 -31.57 2.99 -48.08
CA PRO A 143 -31.02 3.99 -47.18
C PRO A 143 -31.12 3.58 -45.70
N GLN A 144 -30.22 2.70 -45.22
CA GLN A 144 -30.12 2.45 -43.78
C GLN A 144 -29.42 3.60 -43.04
N LYS A 145 -29.97 3.94 -41.87
CA LYS A 145 -29.51 5.06 -41.03
C LYS A 145 -28.03 4.90 -40.68
N LYS A 146 -27.25 5.97 -40.87
CA LYS A 146 -26.02 6.15 -40.09
C LYS A 146 -26.42 6.37 -38.63
N GLU A 147 -26.28 5.35 -37.79
CA GLU A 147 -26.05 5.62 -36.37
C GLU A 147 -24.70 6.34 -36.26
N ILE A 148 -24.77 7.65 -36.03
CA ILE A 148 -23.62 8.42 -35.59
C ILE A 148 -23.32 7.91 -34.18
N ILE A 149 -22.32 7.03 -34.05
CA ILE A 149 -21.74 6.71 -32.76
C ILE A 149 -21.14 8.01 -32.23
N LEU A 150 -21.89 8.68 -31.36
CA LEU A 150 -21.46 9.86 -30.64
C LEU A 150 -20.39 9.44 -29.63
N VAL A 151 -19.16 9.31 -30.11
CA VAL A 151 -17.96 9.24 -29.28
C VAL A 151 -18.01 10.45 -28.34
N PRO A 152 -18.07 10.27 -27.00
CA PRO A 152 -18.14 11.39 -26.09
C PRO A 152 -16.98 12.35 -26.33
N ALA A 153 -17.24 13.66 -26.23
CA ALA A 153 -16.24 14.69 -26.55
C ALA A 153 -14.94 14.48 -25.75
N ASP A 154 -15.04 14.02 -24.49
CA ASP A 154 -13.90 13.68 -23.63
C ASP A 154 -13.02 12.54 -24.18
N SER A 155 -13.60 11.55 -24.86
CA SER A 155 -12.87 10.45 -25.47
C SER A 155 -12.11 10.91 -26.72
N LEU A 156 -12.71 11.81 -27.50
CA LEU A 156 -12.08 12.40 -28.67
C LEU A 156 -10.96 13.38 -28.26
N LYS A 157 -11.20 14.17 -27.20
CA LYS A 157 -10.22 15.05 -26.56
C LYS A 157 -9.02 14.27 -26.00
N LYS A 158 -9.26 13.19 -25.25
CA LYS A 158 -8.18 12.31 -24.73
C LYS A 158 -7.34 11.69 -25.84
N TYR A 159 -7.94 11.33 -26.97
CA TYR A 159 -7.20 10.81 -28.13
C TYR A 159 -6.32 11.90 -28.78
N GLN A 160 -6.83 13.13 -28.91
CA GLN A 160 -6.05 14.27 -29.39
C GLN A 160 -4.93 14.66 -28.42
N GLU A 161 -5.20 14.69 -27.11
CA GLU A 161 -4.21 14.92 -26.05
C GLU A 161 -3.09 13.87 -26.10
N ALA A 162 -3.44 12.58 -26.27
CA ALA A 162 -2.47 11.50 -26.40
C ALA A 162 -1.60 11.60 -27.67
N LEU A 163 -2.17 12.06 -28.79
CA LEU A 163 -1.41 12.30 -30.04
C LEU A 163 -0.48 13.52 -29.94
N VAL A 164 -0.92 14.61 -29.31
CA VAL A 164 -0.06 15.77 -29.03
C VAL A 164 1.06 15.38 -28.07
N GLN A 165 0.77 14.54 -27.07
CA GLN A 165 1.76 14.05 -26.12
C GLN A 165 2.77 13.10 -26.78
N SER A 166 2.34 12.17 -27.65
CA SER A 166 3.26 11.28 -28.36
C SER A 166 4.15 12.03 -29.37
N ALA A 167 3.60 13.02 -30.10
CA ALA A 167 4.40 13.88 -30.98
C ALA A 167 5.49 14.63 -30.20
N ARG A 168 5.14 15.22 -29.05
CA ARG A 168 6.08 15.91 -28.16
C ARG A 168 7.11 14.97 -27.51
N ILE A 169 6.75 13.71 -27.28
CA ILE A 169 7.68 12.67 -26.82
C ILE A 169 8.69 12.32 -27.92
N THR A 170 8.25 12.16 -29.17
CA THR A 170 9.14 11.92 -30.32
C THR A 170 10.13 13.07 -30.50
N GLU A 171 9.64 14.32 -30.45
CA GLU A 171 10.47 15.53 -30.46
C GLU A 171 11.50 15.54 -29.31
N LEU A 172 11.07 15.21 -28.08
CA LEU A 172 11.95 15.13 -26.92
C LEU A 172 13.03 14.04 -27.04
N LEU A 173 12.75 12.89 -27.67
CA LEU A 173 13.74 11.85 -27.94
C LEU A 173 14.79 12.28 -28.98
N ASP A 174 14.39 13.08 -29.97
CA ASP A 174 15.27 13.55 -31.06
C ASP A 174 16.22 14.69 -30.63
N THR A 175 16.04 15.26 -29.42
CA THR A 175 16.90 16.32 -28.84
C THR A 175 18.39 15.95 -28.64
N GLY A 176 18.80 14.71 -28.95
CA GLY A 176 20.15 14.22 -28.69
C GLY A 176 20.49 14.08 -27.19
N TYR A 177 19.49 14.07 -26.31
CA TYR A 177 19.68 14.05 -24.86
C TYR A 177 20.48 12.83 -24.38
N LYS A 178 21.64 13.09 -23.77
CA LYS A 178 22.52 12.05 -23.24
C LYS A 178 22.02 11.55 -21.88
N PHE A 179 21.18 10.52 -21.90
CA PHE A 179 20.74 9.80 -20.71
C PHE A 179 21.95 9.34 -19.86
N PRO A 180 21.89 9.47 -18.51
CA PRO A 180 22.97 8.99 -17.65
C PRO A 180 23.03 7.46 -17.69
N LYS A 181 24.25 6.92 -17.81
CA LYS A 181 24.51 5.48 -17.74
C LYS A 181 24.82 5.10 -16.30
N LEU A 182 23.82 4.56 -15.59
CA LEU A 182 23.98 4.11 -14.21
C LEU A 182 24.95 2.91 -14.14
N THR A 183 25.88 2.96 -13.21
CA THR A 183 26.75 1.84 -12.84
C THR A 183 25.97 0.77 -12.07
N TYR A 184 26.54 -0.44 -11.97
CA TYR A 184 25.95 -1.53 -11.18
C TYR A 184 25.75 -1.14 -9.70
N GLU A 185 26.68 -0.38 -9.11
CA GLU A 185 26.59 0.09 -7.73
C GLU A 185 25.45 1.12 -7.55
N GLU A 186 25.28 2.05 -8.49
CA GLU A 186 24.16 2.99 -8.48
C GLU A 186 22.81 2.29 -8.65
N ILE A 187 22.72 1.26 -9.50
CA ILE A 187 21.51 0.45 -9.67
C ILE A 187 21.17 -0.30 -8.37
N LEU A 188 22.15 -0.91 -7.71
CA LEU A 188 21.96 -1.57 -6.40
C LEU A 188 21.55 -0.57 -5.31
N ALA A 189 22.20 0.60 -5.26
CA ALA A 189 21.87 1.66 -4.31
C ALA A 189 20.44 2.19 -4.56
N ASN A 190 20.04 2.35 -5.82
CA ASN A 190 18.71 2.81 -6.19
C ASN A 190 17.63 1.81 -5.79
N ASN A 191 17.83 0.52 -6.12
CA ASN A 191 16.88 -0.54 -5.77
C ASN A 191 16.75 -0.70 -4.25
N LYS A 192 17.84 -0.51 -3.49
CA LYS A 192 17.83 -0.49 -2.02
C LYS A 192 17.05 0.69 -1.44
N GLN A 193 17.17 1.88 -2.03
CA GLN A 193 16.40 3.07 -1.63
C GLN A 193 14.92 2.94 -2.04
N LYS A 194 14.61 2.42 -3.24
CA LYS A 194 13.23 2.11 -3.67
C LYS A 194 12.55 1.13 -2.72
N ALA A 195 13.21 0.01 -2.41
CA ALA A 195 12.70 -0.98 -1.47
C ALA A 195 12.52 -0.42 -0.04
N LYS A 196 13.32 0.57 0.37
CA LYS A 196 13.13 1.31 1.63
C LYS A 196 11.86 2.16 1.57
N MET A 197 11.70 3.00 0.54
CA MET A 197 10.52 3.87 0.34
C MET A 197 9.21 3.06 0.31
N VAL A 198 9.17 2.01 -0.52
CA VAL A 198 8.01 1.11 -0.62
C VAL A 198 7.67 0.47 0.73
N LYS A 199 8.67 -0.01 1.48
CA LYS A 199 8.48 -0.60 2.82
C LYS A 199 8.03 0.40 3.89
N GLN A 200 8.36 1.68 3.74
CA GLN A 200 7.89 2.75 4.64
C GLN A 200 6.43 3.09 4.38
N LEU A 201 6.04 3.11 3.11
CA LEU A 201 4.66 3.34 2.66
C LEU A 201 3.74 2.15 2.97
N ASP A 202 4.16 0.93 2.62
CA ASP A 202 3.48 -0.34 2.92
C ASP A 202 3.04 -0.48 4.39
N LYS A 203 3.89 0.01 5.30
CA LYS A 203 3.70 -0.04 6.76
C LYS A 203 3.14 1.24 7.36
N LEU A 204 2.96 2.29 6.55
CA LEU A 204 2.60 3.64 6.96
C LEU A 204 3.46 4.10 8.16
N ASP A 205 4.79 4.05 7.97
CA ASP A 205 5.80 4.40 8.97
C ASP A 205 5.55 5.83 9.48
N LYS A 206 5.22 5.94 10.78
CA LYS A 206 4.90 7.21 11.46
C LYS A 206 6.00 8.28 11.39
N LYS A 207 7.22 7.92 10.99
CA LYS A 207 8.32 8.89 10.75
C LYS A 207 8.33 9.51 9.35
N HIS A 208 7.55 8.95 8.43
CA HIS A 208 7.49 9.34 7.01
C HIS A 208 6.06 9.63 6.55
N TYR A 209 5.04 9.06 7.21
CA TYR A 209 3.62 9.26 6.91
C TYR A 209 2.82 9.55 8.19
N ALA A 210 2.24 10.73 8.26
CA ALA A 210 1.28 11.12 9.29
C ALA A 210 -0.11 10.56 8.96
N PHE A 211 -0.90 10.22 9.98
CA PHE A 211 -2.33 9.93 9.82
C PHE A 211 -3.12 11.20 10.12
N ILE A 212 -3.89 11.66 9.14
CA ILE A 212 -4.73 12.85 9.25
C ILE A 212 -6.18 12.37 9.46
N PRO A 213 -6.78 12.57 10.65
CA PRO A 213 -8.09 12.01 10.98
C PRO A 213 -9.21 12.81 10.31
N SER A 214 -10.29 12.14 9.88
CA SER A 214 -11.47 12.81 9.33
C SER A 214 -12.06 13.85 10.29
N GLY A 215 -12.45 15.00 9.77
CA GLY A 215 -13.01 16.09 10.57
C GLY A 215 -13.45 17.30 9.75
N THR A 216 -13.81 18.38 10.44
CA THR A 216 -14.23 19.66 9.86
C THR A 216 -13.33 20.79 10.31
N PHE A 217 -13.09 21.78 9.45
CA PHE A 217 -12.37 23.00 9.80
C PHE A 217 -12.96 24.23 9.10
N LYS A 218 -12.71 25.43 9.64
CA LYS A 218 -13.16 26.69 9.03
C LYS A 218 -12.09 27.28 8.09
N ALA A 219 -12.45 27.52 6.82
CA ALA A 219 -11.62 28.25 5.85
C ALA A 219 -12.46 29.07 4.86
N TYR A 220 -12.00 30.29 4.55
CA TYR A 220 -12.70 31.27 3.70
C TYR A 220 -14.17 31.50 4.15
N ASP A 221 -14.32 31.67 5.47
CA ASP A 221 -15.59 31.80 6.21
C ASP A 221 -16.63 30.69 6.00
N LYS A 222 -16.22 29.53 5.47
CA LYS A 222 -17.03 28.32 5.33
C LYS A 222 -16.42 27.17 6.13
N ASN A 223 -17.28 26.23 6.56
CA ASN A 223 -16.84 24.98 7.16
C ASN A 223 -16.66 23.94 6.06
N TRP A 224 -15.51 23.26 6.06
CA TRP A 224 -15.17 22.20 5.11
C TRP A 224 -15.01 20.88 5.85
N SER A 225 -15.56 19.81 5.31
CA SER A 225 -15.38 18.45 5.82
C SER A 225 -14.32 17.74 5.01
N VAL A 226 -13.37 17.09 5.68
CA VAL A 226 -12.27 16.35 5.07
C VAL A 226 -12.30 14.91 5.58
N GLN A 227 -12.16 13.94 4.67
CA GLN A 227 -12.08 12.52 5.05
C GLN A 227 -10.73 12.21 5.72
N ALA A 228 -10.57 11.00 6.24
CA ALA A 228 -9.26 10.56 6.73
C ALA A 228 -8.31 10.29 5.55
N PHE A 229 -7.02 10.56 5.74
CA PHE A 229 -5.96 10.23 4.78
C PHE A 229 -4.62 10.06 5.50
N TYR A 230 -3.61 9.59 4.77
CA TYR A 230 -2.21 9.69 5.22
C TYR A 230 -1.48 10.73 4.37
N MET A 231 -0.53 11.46 4.96
CA MET A 231 0.24 12.50 4.28
C MET A 231 1.73 12.30 4.56
N GLN A 232 2.59 12.51 3.57
CA GLN A 232 4.04 12.49 3.81
C GLN A 232 4.43 13.59 4.80
N THR A 233 5.23 13.24 5.83
CA THR A 233 5.59 14.17 6.92
C THR A 233 6.42 15.35 6.47
N THR A 234 7.02 15.26 5.28
CA THR A 234 7.91 16.24 4.65
C THR A 234 7.49 16.44 3.19
N GLU A 235 8.02 17.46 2.54
CA GLU A 235 8.07 17.53 1.08
C GLU A 235 8.85 16.33 0.51
N VAL A 236 8.60 15.96 -0.74
CA VAL A 236 9.38 14.93 -1.44
C VAL A 236 10.80 15.44 -1.67
N THR A 237 11.78 14.64 -1.28
CA THR A 237 13.19 15.01 -1.37
C THR A 237 13.81 14.78 -2.74
N ASN A 238 14.90 15.49 -3.04
CA ASN A 238 15.73 15.23 -4.21
C ASN A 238 16.17 13.75 -4.31
N LEU A 239 16.47 13.09 -3.18
CA LEU A 239 16.86 11.67 -3.17
C LEU A 239 15.70 10.74 -3.59
N GLU A 240 14.51 10.94 -3.04
CA GLU A 240 13.33 10.13 -3.38
C GLU A 240 12.93 10.30 -4.85
N TYR A 241 12.92 11.55 -5.34
CA TYR A 241 12.57 11.83 -6.73
C TYR A 241 13.65 11.36 -7.72
N ARG A 242 14.94 11.45 -7.34
CA ARG A 242 16.04 10.79 -8.08
C ARG A 242 15.81 9.29 -8.18
N THR A 243 15.36 8.65 -7.11
CA THR A 243 15.14 7.20 -7.12
C THR A 243 14.03 6.76 -8.06
N PHE A 244 12.95 7.53 -8.14
CA PHE A 244 11.92 7.39 -9.18
C PHE A 244 12.50 7.52 -10.59
N LEU A 245 13.22 8.60 -10.89
CA LEU A 245 13.81 8.82 -12.23
C LEU A 245 14.83 7.73 -12.62
N PHE A 246 15.65 7.28 -11.69
CA PHE A 246 16.62 6.21 -11.94
C PHE A 246 15.92 4.85 -12.14
N ASP A 247 14.81 4.60 -11.46
CA ASP A 247 13.99 3.41 -11.70
C ASP A 247 13.33 3.41 -13.09
N LEU A 248 12.88 4.57 -13.58
CA LEU A 248 12.44 4.71 -14.97
C LEU A 248 13.55 4.32 -15.95
N LEU A 249 14.79 4.78 -15.74
CA LEU A 249 15.93 4.44 -16.61
C LEU A 249 16.33 2.96 -16.53
N ILE A 250 16.32 2.36 -15.34
CA ILE A 250 16.58 0.93 -15.12
C ILE A 250 15.58 0.08 -15.91
N ASN A 251 14.31 0.50 -15.95
CA ASN A 251 13.24 -0.16 -16.71
C ASN A 251 13.10 0.37 -18.16
N ASN A 252 14.08 1.12 -18.68
CA ASN A 252 14.13 1.71 -20.03
C ASN A 252 12.94 2.65 -20.40
N ARG A 253 12.20 3.16 -19.40
CA ARG A 253 11.08 4.13 -19.52
C ARG A 253 11.59 5.56 -19.79
N LYS A 254 12.37 5.72 -20.87
CA LYS A 254 13.11 6.95 -21.23
C LYS A 254 12.21 8.15 -21.55
N GLU A 255 11.08 7.93 -22.18
CA GLU A 255 10.09 8.95 -22.51
C GLU A 255 9.52 9.59 -21.24
N GLU A 256 9.12 8.76 -20.29
CA GLU A 256 8.63 9.17 -18.97
C GLU A 256 9.70 9.90 -18.17
N PHE A 257 10.97 9.47 -18.25
CA PHE A 257 12.09 10.21 -17.67
C PHE A 257 12.21 11.63 -18.25
N LEU A 258 12.05 11.81 -19.57
CA LEU A 258 12.15 13.14 -20.21
C LEU A 258 11.00 14.07 -19.82
N LEU A 259 9.80 13.53 -19.57
CA LEU A 259 8.64 14.29 -19.08
C LEU A 259 8.76 14.67 -17.59
N ALA A 260 9.39 13.80 -16.78
CA ALA A 260 9.44 13.94 -15.33
C ALA A 260 10.74 14.57 -14.78
N LYS A 261 11.84 14.58 -15.54
CA LYS A 261 13.12 15.16 -15.09
C LYS A 261 12.99 16.66 -14.75
N PRO A 262 13.75 17.18 -13.77
CA PRO A 262 13.83 18.62 -13.55
C PRO A 262 14.36 19.41 -14.76
N ASP A 263 13.91 20.66 -14.88
CA ASP A 263 14.60 21.70 -15.66
C ASP A 263 15.49 22.51 -14.72
N GLN A 264 16.71 22.04 -14.44
CA GLN A 264 17.62 22.77 -13.55
C GLN A 264 17.94 24.20 -14.02
N SER A 265 17.77 24.51 -15.32
CA SER A 265 17.98 25.87 -15.84
C SER A 265 16.97 26.89 -15.32
N ARG A 266 15.90 26.46 -14.62
CA ARG A 266 15.05 27.35 -13.79
C ARG A 266 15.87 28.16 -12.78
N TRP A 267 16.89 27.58 -12.16
CA TRP A 267 17.72 28.25 -11.14
C TRP A 267 18.32 29.58 -11.63
N THR A 268 18.74 29.64 -12.89
CA THR A 268 19.30 30.84 -13.53
C THR A 268 18.30 31.60 -14.39
N LYS A 269 17.28 30.96 -14.96
CA LYS A 269 16.26 31.64 -15.79
C LYS A 269 15.24 32.42 -14.95
N ASP A 270 14.79 31.84 -13.85
CA ASP A 270 13.77 32.45 -12.98
C ASP A 270 14.38 33.58 -12.12
N TYR A 271 15.71 33.52 -11.90
CA TYR A 271 16.49 34.45 -11.08
C TYR A 271 17.75 34.94 -11.82
N SER A 272 17.58 35.49 -13.03
CA SER A 272 18.67 35.88 -13.96
C SER A 272 19.70 36.87 -13.44
N TYR A 273 19.36 37.64 -12.40
CA TYR A 273 20.27 38.58 -11.73
C TYR A 273 20.99 37.98 -10.50
N SER A 274 20.78 36.68 -10.20
CA SER A 274 21.37 35.98 -9.05
C SER A 274 22.43 34.96 -9.48
N PHE A 275 23.47 34.74 -8.64
CA PHE A 275 24.55 33.79 -8.92
C PHE A 275 24.13 32.33 -8.66
N ASN A 276 23.12 31.85 -9.37
CA ASN A 276 22.48 30.56 -9.13
C ASN A 276 23.05 29.41 -9.96
N LYS A 277 24.12 29.64 -10.74
CA LYS A 277 24.77 28.61 -11.55
C LYS A 277 25.21 27.36 -10.76
N PRO A 278 25.75 27.47 -9.52
CA PRO A 278 26.04 26.30 -8.70
C PRO A 278 24.80 25.47 -8.34
N MET A 279 23.62 26.09 -8.23
CA MET A 279 22.36 25.40 -7.96
C MET A 279 21.85 24.68 -9.21
N GLU A 280 21.94 25.31 -10.39
CA GLU A 280 21.66 24.67 -11.69
C GLU A 280 22.50 23.40 -11.91
N GLU A 281 23.77 23.41 -11.50
CA GLU A 281 24.67 22.28 -11.68
C GLU A 281 24.55 21.20 -10.60
N GLN A 282 24.31 21.60 -9.33
CA GLN A 282 24.48 20.72 -8.16
C GLN A 282 23.19 20.44 -7.37
N TYR A 283 22.12 21.24 -7.47
CA TYR A 283 20.99 21.14 -6.54
C TYR A 283 20.29 19.78 -6.60
N PHE A 284 19.85 19.35 -7.79
CA PHE A 284 19.24 18.02 -7.91
C PHE A 284 20.29 16.91 -7.83
N SER A 285 21.47 17.11 -8.42
CA SER A 285 22.47 16.06 -8.67
C SER A 285 23.30 15.67 -7.44
N HIS A 286 23.69 16.62 -6.59
CA HIS A 286 24.73 16.40 -5.58
C HIS A 286 24.18 15.87 -4.24
N ALA A 287 24.91 14.95 -3.62
CA ALA A 287 24.47 14.24 -2.42
C ALA A 287 24.21 15.14 -1.19
N ALA A 288 24.83 16.33 -1.12
CA ALA A 288 24.56 17.29 -0.05
C ALA A 288 23.10 17.79 -0.02
N TYR A 289 22.44 17.80 -1.19
CA TYR A 289 21.05 18.24 -1.34
C TYR A 289 20.03 17.08 -1.28
N ASN A 290 20.46 15.86 -0.94
CA ASN A 290 19.57 14.70 -0.86
C ASN A 290 18.37 14.87 0.10
N ASP A 291 18.52 15.66 1.17
CA ASP A 291 17.47 15.92 2.18
C ASP A 291 16.70 17.25 1.95
N TYR A 292 16.88 17.88 0.78
CA TYR A 292 16.20 19.12 0.38
C TYR A 292 15.02 18.80 -0.55
N PRO A 293 13.97 19.65 -0.61
CA PRO A 293 12.79 19.40 -1.42
C PRO A 293 13.15 19.35 -2.91
N VAL A 294 12.52 18.46 -3.66
CA VAL A 294 12.63 18.47 -5.12
C VAL A 294 11.87 19.67 -5.69
N VAL A 295 12.56 20.45 -6.54
CA VAL A 295 12.01 21.62 -7.23
C VAL A 295 12.40 21.60 -8.70
N ALA A 296 11.88 22.57 -9.46
CA ALA A 296 12.07 22.68 -10.90
C ALA A 296 11.59 21.44 -11.69
N ILE A 297 10.58 20.74 -11.16
CA ILE A 297 9.85 19.67 -11.85
C ILE A 297 8.52 20.18 -12.39
N SER A 298 8.02 19.58 -13.47
CA SER A 298 6.66 19.83 -13.95
C SER A 298 5.63 19.23 -12.99
N ARG A 299 4.41 19.76 -12.98
CA ARG A 299 3.27 19.11 -12.30
C ARG A 299 3.12 17.66 -12.76
N LYS A 300 3.33 17.41 -14.06
CA LYS A 300 3.23 16.07 -14.63
C LYS A 300 4.26 15.10 -14.06
N GLY A 301 5.47 15.55 -13.76
CA GLY A 301 6.48 14.77 -13.07
C GLY A 301 6.07 14.37 -11.64
N ALA A 302 5.49 15.30 -10.89
CA ALA A 302 4.95 15.02 -9.55
C ALA A 302 3.78 14.01 -9.58
N GLU A 303 2.86 14.14 -10.54
CA GLU A 303 1.78 13.16 -10.77
C GLU A 303 2.33 11.77 -11.12
N MET A 304 3.36 11.71 -11.99
CA MET A 304 3.98 10.44 -12.40
C MET A 304 4.75 9.77 -11.26
N TYR A 305 5.41 10.54 -10.38
CA TYR A 305 6.00 10.03 -9.14
C TYR A 305 4.93 9.39 -8.24
N CYS A 306 3.80 10.08 -8.04
CA CYS A 306 2.70 9.57 -7.22
C CYS A 306 2.11 8.27 -7.81
N LYS A 307 1.91 8.22 -9.13
CA LYS A 307 1.46 7.01 -9.84
C LYS A 307 2.46 5.86 -9.69
N TRP A 308 3.75 6.10 -9.95
CA TRP A 308 4.82 5.11 -9.80
C TRP A 308 4.88 4.53 -8.38
N LEU A 309 4.79 5.38 -7.36
CA LEU A 309 4.83 4.94 -5.97
C LEU A 309 3.59 4.11 -5.58
N THR A 310 2.44 4.40 -6.20
CA THR A 310 1.21 3.58 -6.11
C THR A 310 1.36 2.22 -6.80
N GLU A 311 1.99 2.17 -7.97
CA GLU A 311 2.27 0.93 -8.71
C GLU A 311 3.22 0.02 -7.91
N GLU A 312 4.32 0.58 -7.39
CA GLU A 312 5.36 -0.16 -6.66
C GLU A 312 4.90 -0.75 -5.33
N VAL A 313 4.07 -0.04 -4.55
CA VAL A 313 3.55 -0.56 -3.26
C VAL A 313 2.40 -1.57 -3.40
N ASN A 314 1.76 -1.59 -4.58
CA ASN A 314 0.74 -2.57 -4.92
C ASN A 314 1.29 -3.79 -5.69
N ASN A 315 2.55 -3.75 -6.12
CA ASN A 315 3.20 -4.85 -6.81
C ASN A 315 3.21 -6.13 -5.94
N GLY A 316 2.68 -7.23 -6.47
CA GLY A 316 2.52 -8.50 -5.75
C GLY A 316 1.35 -8.56 -4.75
N ARG A 317 0.60 -7.48 -4.51
CA ARG A 317 -0.61 -7.51 -3.66
C ARG A 317 -1.79 -8.20 -4.36
N LYS A 318 -2.76 -8.66 -3.59
CA LYS A 318 -3.99 -9.29 -4.10
C LYS A 318 -5.08 -8.26 -4.38
N LYS A 319 -5.94 -8.54 -5.35
CA LYS A 319 -7.16 -7.77 -5.61
C LYS A 319 -8.05 -7.77 -4.36
N GLY A 320 -8.28 -6.59 -3.79
CA GLY A 320 -8.99 -6.40 -2.51
C GLY A 320 -8.08 -6.12 -1.30
N ASP A 321 -6.76 -6.24 -1.45
CA ASP A 321 -5.73 -5.92 -0.43
C ASP A 321 -4.79 -4.78 -0.91
N PHE A 322 -5.15 -4.14 -2.03
CA PHE A 322 -4.41 -3.00 -2.56
C PHE A 322 -4.43 -1.83 -1.58
N MET A 323 -3.27 -1.17 -1.44
CA MET A 323 -3.21 0.15 -0.85
C MET A 323 -3.78 1.15 -1.86
N ASN A 324 -4.50 2.15 -1.37
CA ASN A 324 -5.15 3.17 -2.19
C ASN A 324 -4.11 4.06 -2.90
N ASP A 325 -4.61 4.95 -3.76
CA ASP A 325 -3.79 5.84 -4.57
C ASP A 325 -2.96 6.81 -3.73
N VAL A 326 -1.68 6.91 -4.11
CA VAL A 326 -0.79 8.02 -3.76
C VAL A 326 -1.03 9.11 -4.82
N ARG A 327 -1.27 10.35 -4.38
CA ARG A 327 -1.61 11.49 -5.25
C ARG A 327 -1.20 12.83 -4.61
N LEU A 328 -1.35 13.92 -5.35
CA LEU A 328 -1.30 15.26 -4.76
C LEU A 328 -2.58 15.54 -3.93
N PRO A 329 -2.50 16.34 -2.86
CA PRO A 329 -3.66 16.70 -2.06
C PRO A 329 -4.61 17.68 -2.77
N SER A 330 -5.86 17.67 -2.35
CA SER A 330 -6.79 18.78 -2.55
C SER A 330 -6.33 19.98 -1.71
N ASN A 331 -6.69 21.19 -2.14
CA ASN A 331 -6.39 22.41 -1.39
C ASN A 331 -7.01 22.40 0.02
N TYR A 332 -8.10 21.66 0.26
CA TYR A 332 -8.75 21.55 1.57
C TYR A 332 -8.09 20.48 2.45
N GLU A 333 -7.70 19.33 1.87
CA GLU A 333 -6.87 18.33 2.57
C GLU A 333 -5.58 18.96 3.06
N TRP A 334 -4.88 19.72 2.21
CA TRP A 334 -3.65 20.39 2.56
C TRP A 334 -3.84 21.41 3.70
N MET A 335 -4.87 22.26 3.61
CA MET A 335 -5.13 23.29 4.63
C MET A 335 -5.52 22.69 5.99
N TYR A 336 -6.32 21.62 5.98
CA TYR A 336 -6.70 20.87 7.17
C TYR A 336 -5.49 20.17 7.83
N ALA A 337 -4.63 19.56 7.02
CA ALA A 337 -3.38 18.96 7.48
C ALA A 337 -2.43 20.01 8.08
N ALA A 338 -2.26 21.16 7.41
CA ALA A 338 -1.43 22.26 7.87
C ALA A 338 -1.91 22.84 9.22
N ALA A 339 -3.23 22.94 9.43
CA ALA A 339 -3.83 23.44 10.66
C ALA A 339 -3.58 22.55 11.90
N GLY A 340 -3.13 21.30 11.75
CA GLY A 340 -2.73 20.46 12.88
C GLY A 340 -3.85 20.17 13.89
N GLY A 341 -5.12 20.24 13.48
CA GLY A 341 -6.27 20.10 14.38
C GLY A 341 -6.61 21.35 15.20
N LYS A 342 -6.10 22.53 14.82
CA LYS A 342 -6.39 23.83 15.47
C LYS A 342 -7.20 24.73 14.53
N ASP A 343 -8.40 25.13 14.92
CA ASP A 343 -9.20 26.09 14.16
C ASP A 343 -8.67 27.54 14.26
N GLY A 344 -8.93 28.32 13.20
CA GLY A 344 -8.74 29.78 13.17
C GLY A 344 -7.29 30.29 13.14
N GLN A 345 -6.31 29.42 12.91
CA GLN A 345 -4.88 29.78 12.97
C GLN A 345 -4.33 30.26 11.62
N SER A 346 -3.48 31.29 11.63
CA SER A 346 -2.80 31.80 10.43
C SER A 346 -1.67 30.87 9.94
N TYR A 347 -0.97 30.20 10.86
CA TYR A 347 0.22 29.39 10.59
C TYR A 347 0.19 28.01 11.28
N PRO A 348 0.87 26.98 10.73
CA PRO A 348 0.79 25.58 11.19
C PRO A 348 1.13 25.32 12.66
N TRP A 349 1.95 26.16 13.28
CA TRP A 349 2.30 26.04 14.71
C TRP A 349 1.18 26.48 15.66
N GLY A 350 0.14 27.17 15.16
CA GLY A 350 -1.01 27.59 15.96
C GLY A 350 -0.84 28.95 16.65
N GLY A 351 -0.33 29.93 15.91
CA GLY A 351 -0.28 31.33 16.35
C GLY A 351 0.04 32.25 15.17
N SER A 352 -0.01 33.58 15.39
CA SER A 352 0.21 34.61 14.36
C SER A 352 1.66 35.06 14.19
N TYR A 353 2.57 34.66 15.08
CA TYR A 353 3.97 35.09 15.05
C TYR A 353 4.85 34.15 14.21
N LEU A 354 5.71 34.73 13.36
CA LEU A 354 6.66 34.02 12.48
C LEU A 354 8.01 33.67 13.15
N ARG A 355 8.16 34.02 14.43
CA ARG A 355 9.33 33.75 15.27
C ARG A 355 8.87 33.22 16.63
N ASN A 356 9.68 32.36 17.25
CA ASN A 356 9.46 31.90 18.62
C ASN A 356 9.89 32.95 19.66
N SER A 357 9.69 32.66 20.95
CA SER A 357 10.07 33.53 22.08
C SER A 357 11.57 33.81 22.25
N LYS A 358 12.44 33.15 21.46
CA LYS A 358 13.88 33.42 21.37
C LYS A 358 14.25 34.21 20.11
N GLY A 359 13.26 34.65 19.33
CA GLY A 359 13.44 35.37 18.07
C GLY A 359 13.82 34.49 16.87
N CYS A 360 13.94 33.16 17.01
CA CYS A 360 14.25 32.28 15.89
C CYS A 360 13.02 32.12 14.98
N TYR A 361 13.23 32.14 13.66
CA TYR A 361 12.17 31.96 12.66
C TYR A 361 11.56 30.55 12.69
N LEU A 362 10.32 30.45 12.20
CA LEU A 362 9.50 29.24 12.20
C LEU A 362 9.20 28.67 10.80
N ALA A 363 9.64 29.35 9.74
CA ALA A 363 9.48 28.99 8.35
C ALA A 363 10.66 29.54 7.52
N ASN A 364 10.88 29.00 6.32
CA ASN A 364 11.80 29.55 5.30
C ASN A 364 11.01 30.41 4.31
N TYR A 365 11.20 31.73 4.29
CA TYR A 365 10.40 32.66 3.49
C TYR A 365 11.10 34.02 3.41
N LYS A 366 10.69 34.91 2.49
CA LYS A 366 11.27 36.26 2.36
C LYS A 366 10.78 37.18 3.50
N PRO A 367 11.59 37.51 4.54
CA PRO A 367 11.05 38.14 5.75
C PRO A 367 10.96 39.67 5.64
N PHE A 368 11.80 40.27 4.78
CA PHE A 368 11.83 41.70 4.51
C PHE A 368 11.94 41.95 3.01
N LYS A 369 11.68 43.19 2.59
CA LYS A 369 11.99 43.60 1.23
C LYS A 369 13.50 43.39 0.98
N ASP A 370 13.78 42.62 -0.06
CA ASP A 370 15.09 42.31 -0.63
C ASP A 370 16.14 41.69 0.31
N ASN A 371 15.67 41.08 1.41
CA ASN A 371 16.45 40.17 2.24
C ASN A 371 15.80 38.77 2.24
N PHE A 372 16.57 37.76 1.86
CA PHE A 372 16.16 36.36 1.67
C PHE A 372 16.90 35.39 2.62
N ILE A 373 17.65 35.88 3.62
CA ILE A 373 18.61 35.06 4.38
C ILE A 373 18.47 35.05 5.91
N GLU A 374 17.58 35.89 6.46
CA GLU A 374 17.45 36.07 7.92
C GLU A 374 16.92 34.83 8.67
N ASP A 375 16.18 33.95 7.97
CA ASP A 375 15.64 32.72 8.55
C ASP A 375 16.67 31.58 8.68
N GLY A 376 17.85 31.74 8.09
CA GLY A 376 18.96 30.78 8.09
C GLY A 376 19.11 29.97 6.79
N ALA A 377 18.25 30.14 5.79
CA ALA A 377 18.39 29.56 4.46
C ALA A 377 18.77 30.64 3.42
N PHE A 378 19.38 30.26 2.30
CA PHE A 378 19.64 31.19 1.17
C PHE A 378 18.69 30.93 -0.01
N HIS A 379 18.23 29.68 -0.13
CA HIS A 379 17.22 29.22 -1.06
C HIS A 379 16.29 28.29 -0.26
N THR A 380 16.02 27.07 -0.73
CA THR A 380 15.40 26.04 0.09
C THR A 380 16.31 25.60 1.26
N ALA A 381 15.68 25.04 2.28
CA ALA A 381 16.27 24.37 3.43
C ALA A 381 15.98 22.86 3.37
N LYS A 382 16.59 22.08 4.27
CA LYS A 382 16.22 20.65 4.42
C LYS A 382 14.77 20.53 4.84
N VAL A 383 14.09 19.48 4.37
CA VAL A 383 12.64 19.23 4.61
C VAL A 383 12.25 18.92 6.07
N THR A 384 13.20 19.07 7.01
CA THR A 384 13.03 18.89 8.47
C THR A 384 13.65 20.05 9.28
N SER A 385 13.93 21.19 8.65
CA SER A 385 14.67 22.31 9.30
C SER A 385 13.86 23.09 10.33
N TYR A 386 12.53 23.08 10.21
CA TYR A 386 11.60 23.79 11.09
C TYR A 386 10.75 22.79 11.88
N ASN A 387 10.21 23.22 13.03
CA ASN A 387 9.41 22.33 13.88
C ASN A 387 8.15 21.82 13.13
N PRO A 388 7.77 20.56 13.32
CA PRO A 388 6.51 20.05 12.78
C PRO A 388 5.30 20.62 13.52
N ASN A 389 4.14 20.62 12.86
CA ASN A 389 2.87 20.84 13.53
C ASN A 389 2.42 19.61 14.36
N ASP A 390 1.28 19.72 15.03
CA ASP A 390 0.75 18.71 15.96
C ASP A 390 0.37 17.37 15.30
N PHE A 391 0.24 17.33 13.96
CA PHE A 391 0.10 16.09 13.18
C PHE A 391 1.46 15.48 12.75
N GLY A 392 2.58 16.14 13.06
CA GLY A 392 3.93 15.68 12.70
C GLY A 392 4.42 16.17 11.33
N LEU A 393 3.78 17.19 10.74
CA LEU A 393 4.11 17.70 9.41
C LEU A 393 5.10 18.87 9.49
N TYR A 394 6.27 18.68 8.88
CA TYR A 394 7.35 19.67 8.77
C TYR A 394 7.10 20.63 7.61
N CYS A 395 7.66 21.84 7.68
CA CYS A 395 7.75 22.80 6.56
C CYS A 395 6.43 23.18 5.85
N MET A 396 5.26 22.98 6.48
CA MET A 396 3.95 23.35 5.89
C MET A 396 3.76 24.86 5.62
N SER A 397 4.67 25.73 6.07
CA SER A 397 4.74 27.13 5.68
C SER A 397 6.14 27.45 5.17
N GLY A 398 6.21 28.05 3.99
CA GLY A 398 7.46 28.39 3.33
C GLY A 398 8.21 27.17 2.79
N ASN A 399 9.52 27.34 2.63
CA ASN A 399 10.45 26.44 1.96
C ASN A 399 10.16 26.30 0.47
N VAL A 400 9.10 25.58 0.09
CA VAL A 400 8.62 25.44 -1.29
C VAL A 400 7.10 25.43 -1.32
N ALA A 401 6.53 26.09 -2.32
CA ALA A 401 5.09 26.06 -2.53
C ALA A 401 4.68 24.65 -3.00
N GLU A 402 3.82 23.96 -2.24
CA GLU A 402 3.44 22.57 -2.49
C GLU A 402 2.28 22.48 -3.46
N MET A 403 2.41 21.67 -4.51
CA MET A 403 1.35 21.46 -5.51
C MET A 403 0.07 20.85 -4.92
N VAL A 404 -1.06 21.52 -5.13
CA VAL A 404 -2.43 21.07 -4.77
C VAL A 404 -3.36 21.12 -5.99
N TYR A 405 -4.53 20.47 -5.94
CA TYR A 405 -5.66 20.75 -6.85
C TYR A 405 -6.74 21.58 -6.14
N TYR A 406 -7.32 22.57 -6.82
CA TYR A 406 -8.47 23.33 -6.30
C TYR A 406 -9.78 22.59 -6.57
N GLU A 407 -10.29 21.91 -5.54
CA GLU A 407 -11.39 20.94 -5.63
C GLU A 407 -12.68 21.55 -6.18
N ASN A 408 -13.05 22.73 -5.68
CA ASN A 408 -14.23 23.49 -6.10
C ASN A 408 -14.02 24.33 -7.38
N GLU A 409 -12.86 24.24 -8.04
CA GLU A 409 -12.52 25.01 -9.24
C GLU A 409 -12.13 24.05 -10.38
N ASN A 410 -12.95 23.02 -10.61
CA ASN A 410 -12.73 21.98 -11.63
C ASN A 410 -11.36 21.28 -11.52
N HIS A 411 -10.85 21.10 -10.30
CA HIS A 411 -9.50 20.57 -10.03
C HIS A 411 -8.36 21.42 -10.63
N THR A 412 -8.54 22.74 -10.73
CA THR A 412 -7.52 23.66 -11.26
C THR A 412 -6.19 23.49 -10.50
N PRO A 413 -5.04 23.33 -11.20
CA PRO A 413 -3.72 23.32 -10.58
C PRO A 413 -3.42 24.59 -9.77
N GLY A 414 -2.73 24.43 -8.64
CA GLY A 414 -2.12 25.53 -7.91
C GLY A 414 -1.25 25.03 -6.78
N THR A 415 -0.98 25.88 -5.80
CA THR A 415 -0.07 25.58 -4.67
C THR A 415 -0.58 26.06 -3.32
N LYS A 416 0.05 25.57 -2.25
CA LYS A 416 -0.10 26.06 -0.87
C LYS A 416 1.25 26.12 -0.14
N GLY A 417 1.26 26.70 1.06
CA GLY A 417 2.45 26.86 1.90
C GLY A 417 3.35 28.04 1.54
N GLY A 418 3.44 28.41 0.26
CA GLY A 418 4.36 29.44 -0.25
C GLY A 418 5.84 28.99 -0.21
N SER A 419 6.74 29.75 -0.83
CA SER A 419 8.15 29.36 -1.00
C SER A 419 9.13 30.19 -0.16
N TRP A 420 10.41 29.86 -0.24
CA TRP A 420 11.53 30.68 0.24
C TRP A 420 11.54 32.13 -0.33
N THR A 421 10.85 32.43 -1.45
CA THR A 421 10.66 33.81 -1.95
C THR A 421 9.32 34.46 -1.59
N SER A 422 8.40 33.71 -0.96
CA SER A 422 7.10 34.22 -0.56
C SER A 422 7.18 35.12 0.66
N VAL A 423 6.29 36.11 0.74
CA VAL A 423 6.17 36.99 1.91
C VAL A 423 5.30 36.36 3.01
N SER A 424 5.37 36.92 4.22
CA SER A 424 4.62 36.49 5.41
C SER A 424 3.14 36.17 5.19
N ALA A 425 2.43 36.94 4.35
CA ALA A 425 1.02 36.73 4.06
C ALA A 425 0.75 35.57 3.07
N GLU A 426 1.68 35.28 2.17
CA GLU A 426 1.57 34.17 1.21
C GLU A 426 1.78 32.82 1.90
N ILE A 427 2.68 32.76 2.90
CA ILE A 427 2.99 31.53 3.65
C ILE A 427 1.98 31.17 4.76
N GLN A 428 0.81 31.83 4.81
CA GLN A 428 -0.30 31.47 5.71
C GLN A 428 -1.08 30.26 5.18
N ILE A 429 -1.76 29.53 6.07
CA ILE A 429 -2.57 28.34 5.71
C ILE A 429 -3.65 28.72 4.66
N ASN A 430 -4.32 29.84 4.88
CA ASN A 430 -5.30 30.46 3.98
C ASN A 430 -4.69 31.52 3.04
N GLY A 431 -3.36 31.55 2.91
CA GLY A 431 -2.61 32.53 2.12
C GLY A 431 -2.94 32.49 0.62
N SER A 432 -2.66 33.61 -0.05
CA SER A 432 -2.85 33.80 -1.49
C SER A 432 -1.88 32.95 -2.31
N ASP A 433 -2.41 32.14 -3.21
CA ASP A 433 -1.64 31.25 -4.08
C ASP A 433 -1.06 32.01 -5.29
N LYS A 434 0.19 32.48 -5.12
CA LYS A 434 1.02 33.14 -6.13
C LYS A 434 1.28 32.29 -7.38
N PHE A 435 1.14 30.96 -7.28
CA PHE A 435 1.46 30.00 -8.33
C PHE A 435 0.23 29.24 -8.85
N LYS A 436 -0.98 29.79 -8.65
CA LYS A 436 -2.22 29.21 -9.17
C LYS A 436 -2.19 29.14 -10.71
N GLY A 437 -2.55 27.99 -11.26
CA GLY A 437 -2.47 27.69 -12.69
C GLY A 437 -1.06 27.34 -13.20
N VAL A 438 -0.02 27.33 -12.36
CA VAL A 438 1.34 26.99 -12.78
C VAL A 438 1.55 25.46 -12.79
N GLU A 439 1.73 24.90 -13.99
CA GLU A 439 2.10 23.49 -14.20
C GLU A 439 3.56 23.29 -14.63
N ASN A 440 4.21 24.36 -15.09
CA ASN A 440 5.59 24.34 -15.56
C ASN A 440 6.59 24.27 -14.38
N PRO A 441 7.82 23.74 -14.62
CA PRO A 441 8.93 23.84 -13.68
C PRO A 441 9.13 25.24 -13.07
N SER A 442 9.41 25.28 -11.77
CA SER A 442 9.90 26.46 -11.05
C SER A 442 10.73 26.01 -9.85
N VAL A 443 11.75 26.78 -9.45
CA VAL A 443 12.55 26.51 -8.23
C VAL A 443 11.85 26.90 -6.92
N ASP A 444 10.70 27.56 -7.00
CA ASP A 444 9.85 27.89 -5.85
C ASP A 444 8.85 26.78 -5.52
N ILE A 445 8.58 25.85 -6.45
CA ILE A 445 7.48 24.89 -6.38
C ILE A 445 8.02 23.48 -6.16
N GLY A 446 7.50 22.80 -5.14
CA GLY A 446 7.73 21.39 -4.82
C GLY A 446 6.40 20.66 -4.59
N PHE A 447 6.42 19.49 -3.95
CA PHE A 447 5.20 18.76 -3.63
C PHE A 447 5.35 17.77 -2.46
N ARG A 448 4.20 17.34 -1.94
CA ARG A 448 4.03 16.37 -0.86
C ARG A 448 2.85 15.46 -1.20
N PRO A 449 3.02 14.13 -1.29
CA PRO A 449 1.92 13.25 -1.59
C PRO A 449 1.03 12.98 -0.36
N VAL A 450 -0.24 12.71 -0.65
CA VAL A 450 -1.19 12.06 0.24
C VAL A 450 -1.55 10.67 -0.28
N ILE A 451 -2.04 9.83 0.62
CA ILE A 451 -2.62 8.52 0.34
C ILE A 451 -4.08 8.59 0.77
N SER A 452 -5.00 8.40 -0.17
CA SER A 452 -6.44 8.30 0.13
C SER A 452 -6.66 7.22 1.20
N TYR A 453 -7.43 7.48 2.26
CA TYR A 453 -7.76 6.42 3.25
C TYR A 453 -9.23 6.02 3.16
N PHE A 454 -9.55 5.17 2.18
CA PHE A 454 -10.75 4.35 2.28
C PHE A 454 -10.63 3.49 3.54
N ASN A 455 -11.47 3.82 4.54
CA ASN A 455 -11.40 3.22 5.86
C ASN A 455 -11.45 1.69 5.78
N LYS A 456 -10.68 1.02 6.62
CA LYS A 456 -10.85 -0.43 6.82
C LYS A 456 -12.18 -0.66 7.53
N ILE A 457 -13.24 -0.90 6.75
CA ILE A 457 -14.54 -1.32 7.26
C ILE A 457 -14.34 -2.70 7.91
N VAL A 458 -14.65 -2.80 9.20
CA VAL A 458 -14.53 -4.05 9.96
C VAL A 458 -15.67 -4.97 9.56
N SER A 459 -15.33 -6.08 8.88
CA SER A 459 -16.28 -7.16 8.59
C SER A 459 -16.92 -7.65 9.90
N PRO A 460 -18.24 -7.90 9.93
CA PRO A 460 -18.89 -8.57 11.06
C PRO A 460 -18.18 -9.91 11.39
N PRO A 461 -17.99 -10.28 12.67
CA PRO A 461 -17.17 -11.43 13.04
C PRO A 461 -17.65 -12.75 12.43
N GLY A 462 -16.71 -13.52 11.86
CA GLY A 462 -16.97 -14.79 11.19
C GLY A 462 -17.61 -14.67 9.79
N THR A 463 -17.62 -13.47 9.19
CA THR A 463 -18.22 -13.22 7.88
C THR A 463 -17.21 -12.85 6.79
N VAL A 464 -17.52 -13.26 5.56
CA VAL A 464 -16.88 -12.84 4.33
C VAL A 464 -17.79 -11.88 3.56
N ARG A 465 -17.19 -10.94 2.83
CA ARG A 465 -17.94 -9.93 2.06
C ARG A 465 -18.37 -10.52 0.71
N ILE A 466 -19.69 -10.57 0.47
CA ILE A 466 -20.26 -11.08 -0.79
C ILE A 466 -20.44 -9.94 -1.80
N ASN A 467 -20.93 -8.78 -1.34
CA ASN A 467 -21.05 -7.58 -2.17
C ASN A 467 -20.82 -6.30 -1.35
N ASN A 468 -21.20 -5.12 -1.85
CA ASN A 468 -20.96 -3.86 -1.14
C ASN A 468 -21.59 -3.80 0.25
N ASN A 469 -22.81 -4.35 0.42
CA ASN A 469 -23.60 -4.23 1.65
C ASN A 469 -23.82 -5.59 2.36
N ILE A 470 -23.72 -6.72 1.64
CA ILE A 470 -23.95 -8.05 2.20
C ILE A 470 -22.64 -8.74 2.57
N TYR A 471 -22.56 -9.15 3.83
CA TYR A 471 -21.57 -10.07 4.37
C TYR A 471 -22.28 -11.39 4.73
N MET A 472 -21.65 -12.53 4.49
CA MET A 472 -22.20 -13.87 4.78
C MET A 472 -21.26 -14.63 5.69
N ASP A 473 -21.80 -15.45 6.59
CA ASP A 473 -20.96 -16.33 7.42
C ASP A 473 -20.06 -17.22 6.57
N GLU A 474 -18.80 -17.35 6.99
CA GLU A 474 -17.85 -18.31 6.42
C GLU A 474 -18.43 -19.74 6.41
N THR A 475 -19.21 -20.08 7.42
CA THR A 475 -19.70 -21.44 7.70
C THR A 475 -21.17 -21.44 8.09
N GLU A 476 -21.74 -22.62 8.21
CA GLU A 476 -22.96 -22.86 8.99
C GLU A 476 -22.74 -22.42 10.46
N VAL A 477 -23.82 -22.06 11.16
CA VAL A 477 -23.77 -21.77 12.60
C VAL A 477 -23.44 -23.04 13.38
N THR A 478 -22.43 -23.01 14.23
CA THR A 478 -21.97 -24.19 14.97
C THR A 478 -22.76 -24.45 16.25
N ASN A 479 -22.69 -25.69 16.76
CA ASN A 479 -23.15 -26.02 18.12
C ASN A 479 -22.53 -25.07 19.17
N PHE A 480 -21.25 -24.69 19.02
CA PHE A 480 -20.61 -23.72 19.92
C PHE A 480 -21.29 -22.35 19.90
N ASN A 481 -21.56 -21.78 18.73
CA ASN A 481 -22.22 -20.48 18.62
C ASN A 481 -23.63 -20.53 19.20
N TRP A 482 -24.33 -21.65 19.04
CA TRP A 482 -25.64 -21.85 19.66
C TRP A 482 -25.56 -22.03 21.18
N GLN A 483 -24.52 -22.69 21.70
CA GLN A 483 -24.23 -22.72 23.14
C GLN A 483 -23.98 -21.31 23.69
N GLU A 484 -23.22 -20.46 23.01
CA GLU A 484 -23.00 -19.06 23.40
C GLU A 484 -24.31 -18.26 23.47
N TYR A 485 -25.22 -18.47 22.52
CA TYR A 485 -26.56 -17.89 22.53
C TYR A 485 -27.40 -18.39 23.72
N VAL A 486 -27.55 -19.71 23.89
CA VAL A 486 -28.33 -20.31 24.99
C VAL A 486 -27.80 -19.88 26.36
N LEU A 487 -26.47 -19.79 26.52
CA LEU A 487 -25.82 -19.39 27.77
C LEU A 487 -26.00 -17.88 28.05
N TRP A 488 -26.09 -17.04 27.02
CA TRP A 488 -26.54 -15.64 27.18
C TRP A 488 -28.02 -15.55 27.56
N VAL A 489 -28.90 -16.36 26.96
CA VAL A 489 -30.33 -16.41 27.30
C VAL A 489 -30.52 -16.88 28.75
N GLU A 490 -29.79 -17.90 29.19
CA GLU A 490 -29.79 -18.37 30.59
C GLU A 490 -29.38 -17.26 31.55
N LYS A 491 -28.30 -16.53 31.25
CA LYS A 491 -27.81 -15.42 32.07
C LYS A 491 -28.75 -14.22 32.12
N LYS A 492 -29.49 -13.93 31.04
CA LYS A 492 -30.39 -12.77 30.95
C LYS A 492 -31.79 -13.01 31.49
N PHE A 493 -32.35 -14.20 31.26
CA PHE A 493 -33.75 -14.52 31.58
C PHE A 493 -33.90 -15.61 32.66
N GLY A 494 -32.83 -16.36 32.95
CA GLY A 494 -32.84 -17.46 33.91
C GLY A 494 -33.28 -18.80 33.30
N LYS A 495 -32.73 -19.90 33.81
CA LYS A 495 -32.93 -21.29 33.32
C LYS A 495 -34.39 -21.76 33.29
N ASN A 496 -35.26 -21.17 34.11
CA ASN A 496 -36.68 -21.53 34.19
C ASN A 496 -37.58 -20.73 33.22
N SER A 497 -37.05 -19.71 32.56
CA SER A 497 -37.78 -18.83 31.64
C SER A 497 -38.33 -19.54 30.40
N LYS A 498 -39.30 -18.90 29.73
CA LYS A 498 -39.83 -19.37 28.45
C LYS A 498 -38.76 -19.19 27.36
N GLU A 499 -38.01 -18.10 27.43
CA GLU A 499 -36.95 -17.69 26.53
C GLU A 499 -35.82 -18.74 26.50
N TYR A 500 -35.33 -19.18 27.67
CA TYR A 500 -34.31 -20.24 27.76
C TYR A 500 -34.84 -21.57 27.19
N LYS A 501 -36.05 -21.99 27.58
CA LYS A 501 -36.66 -23.23 27.09
C LYS A 501 -36.87 -23.21 25.58
N ASN A 502 -37.29 -22.08 25.03
CA ASN A 502 -37.46 -21.86 23.59
C ASN A 502 -36.12 -21.75 22.83
N ALA A 503 -34.99 -21.53 23.50
CA ALA A 503 -33.67 -21.49 22.86
C ALA A 503 -32.98 -22.85 22.78
N LEU A 504 -33.49 -23.89 23.45
CA LEU A 504 -32.93 -25.24 23.39
C LEU A 504 -33.23 -25.91 22.04
N PRO A 505 -32.26 -26.61 21.42
CA PRO A 505 -32.51 -27.45 20.24
C PRO A 505 -33.41 -28.65 20.58
N ASP A 506 -34.23 -29.08 19.63
CA ASP A 506 -34.88 -30.40 19.69
C ASP A 506 -33.85 -31.49 19.36
N THR A 507 -33.31 -32.16 20.37
CA THR A 507 -32.36 -33.26 20.15
C THR A 507 -33.04 -34.57 19.71
N THR A 508 -34.37 -34.65 19.74
CA THR A 508 -35.12 -35.84 19.31
C THR A 508 -35.14 -36.01 17.79
N VAL A 509 -34.75 -34.97 17.02
CA VAL A 509 -34.60 -35.06 15.56
C VAL A 509 -33.59 -36.10 15.08
N TRP A 510 -32.71 -36.58 15.97
CA TRP A 510 -31.78 -37.67 15.71
C TRP A 510 -32.41 -39.06 15.83
N TYR A 511 -33.57 -39.20 16.50
CA TYR A 511 -34.19 -40.49 16.77
C TYR A 511 -34.64 -41.20 15.50
N ASN A 512 -34.09 -42.38 15.26
CA ASN A 512 -34.56 -43.33 14.25
C ASN A 512 -34.81 -44.69 14.91
N LYS A 513 -35.98 -45.30 14.65
CA LYS A 513 -36.34 -46.65 15.13
C LYS A 513 -35.47 -47.75 14.54
N GLU A 514 -34.84 -47.50 13.39
CA GLU A 514 -34.12 -48.49 12.59
C GLU A 514 -32.59 -48.35 12.70
N SER A 515 -32.06 -47.41 13.49
CA SER A 515 -30.61 -47.26 13.70
C SER A 515 -30.22 -46.83 15.11
N PHE A 516 -28.99 -47.18 15.52
CA PHE A 516 -28.43 -46.89 16.85
C PHE A 516 -28.09 -45.39 17.01
N SER A 517 -29.14 -44.59 17.18
CA SER A 517 -29.14 -43.12 17.06
C SER A 517 -29.07 -42.39 18.41
N GLU A 518 -29.29 -43.09 19.53
CA GLU A 518 -29.25 -42.55 20.89
C GLU A 518 -27.99 -41.73 21.24
N PRO A 519 -26.76 -42.10 20.80
CA PRO A 519 -25.57 -41.31 21.08
C PRO A 519 -25.68 -39.87 20.56
N TYR A 520 -26.27 -39.65 19.39
CA TYR A 520 -26.42 -38.32 18.82
C TYR A 520 -27.46 -37.49 19.57
N MET A 521 -28.60 -38.08 19.95
CA MET A 521 -29.62 -37.41 20.79
C MET A 521 -29.05 -36.87 22.10
N LYS A 522 -28.08 -37.56 22.69
CA LYS A 522 -27.45 -37.20 23.98
C LYS A 522 -26.26 -36.26 23.82
N TYR A 523 -25.37 -36.55 22.86
CA TYR A 523 -24.05 -35.94 22.78
C TYR A 523 -23.89 -34.89 21.68
N TYR A 524 -24.70 -34.89 20.60
CA TYR A 524 -24.44 -34.03 19.44
C TYR A 524 -24.39 -32.54 19.77
N TYR A 525 -25.37 -32.03 20.52
CA TYR A 525 -25.39 -30.61 20.90
C TYR A 525 -24.45 -30.27 22.07
N ASN A 526 -24.15 -31.23 22.95
CA ASN A 526 -23.57 -30.96 24.28
C ASN A 526 -22.10 -31.37 24.44
N HIS A 527 -21.60 -32.32 23.64
CA HIS A 527 -20.28 -32.91 23.84
C HIS A 527 -19.17 -32.13 23.09
N PRO A 528 -18.01 -31.83 23.70
CA PRO A 528 -16.97 -31.01 23.08
C PRO A 528 -16.47 -31.47 21.71
N ALA A 529 -16.54 -32.78 21.40
CA ALA A 529 -16.17 -33.30 20.09
C ALA A 529 -17.05 -32.75 18.95
N TYR A 530 -18.31 -32.39 19.23
CA TYR A 530 -19.26 -31.83 18.26
C TYR A 530 -19.33 -30.29 18.29
N LYS A 531 -18.42 -29.63 19.02
CA LYS A 531 -18.36 -28.16 19.17
C LYS A 531 -18.43 -27.42 17.82
N ASP A 532 -17.59 -27.85 16.87
CA ASP A 532 -17.39 -27.18 15.58
C ASP A 532 -18.20 -27.82 14.44
N TYR A 533 -19.22 -28.61 14.77
CA TYR A 533 -20.21 -29.17 13.84
C TYR A 533 -21.42 -28.21 13.75
N PRO A 534 -22.21 -28.23 12.66
CA PRO A 534 -23.36 -27.34 12.49
C PRO A 534 -24.44 -27.62 13.54
N VAL A 535 -25.13 -26.58 14.01
CA VAL A 535 -26.29 -26.73 14.88
C VAL A 535 -27.52 -27.18 14.08
N VAL A 536 -28.23 -28.17 14.61
CA VAL A 536 -29.40 -28.80 13.98
C VAL A 536 -30.47 -29.07 15.04
N GLY A 537 -31.68 -29.46 14.63
CA GLY A 537 -32.84 -29.50 15.55
C GLY A 537 -33.34 -28.11 15.94
N ILE A 538 -33.09 -27.12 15.07
CA ILE A 538 -33.47 -25.71 15.23
C ILE A 538 -34.72 -25.41 14.38
N SER A 539 -35.62 -24.56 14.88
CA SER A 539 -36.76 -24.01 14.12
C SER A 539 -36.39 -22.72 13.39
N TYR A 540 -37.17 -22.36 12.37
CA TYR A 540 -37.02 -21.10 11.66
C TYR A 540 -37.09 -19.88 12.61
N GLU A 541 -38.03 -19.89 13.57
CA GLU A 541 -38.19 -18.85 14.58
C GLU A 541 -36.95 -18.74 15.47
N GLN A 542 -36.43 -19.88 15.94
CA GLN A 542 -35.20 -19.93 16.73
C GLN A 542 -34.01 -19.34 15.94
N ALA A 543 -33.82 -19.72 14.68
CA ALA A 543 -32.75 -19.20 13.82
C ALA A 543 -32.89 -17.69 13.56
N VAL A 544 -34.12 -17.20 13.40
CA VAL A 544 -34.42 -15.76 13.27
C VAL A 544 -34.13 -15.00 14.58
N ASP A 545 -34.42 -15.57 15.75
CA ASP A 545 -34.12 -14.95 17.04
C ASP A 545 -32.61 -14.96 17.36
N PHE A 546 -31.87 -15.99 16.94
CA PHE A 546 -30.41 -16.00 16.97
C PHE A 546 -29.81 -14.87 16.12
N CYS A 547 -30.35 -14.62 14.92
CA CYS A 547 -29.94 -13.51 14.07
C CYS A 547 -30.14 -12.13 14.75
N LYS A 548 -31.29 -11.93 15.42
CA LYS A 548 -31.54 -10.71 16.23
C LYS A 548 -30.53 -10.58 17.37
N TRP A 549 -30.33 -11.64 18.15
CA TRP A 549 -29.35 -11.66 19.25
C TRP A 549 -27.94 -11.32 18.79
N ARG A 550 -27.48 -11.91 17.68
CA ARG A 550 -26.14 -11.67 17.12
C ARG A 550 -25.98 -10.24 16.63
N THR A 551 -27.03 -9.63 16.07
CA THR A 551 -27.05 -8.20 15.72
C THR A 551 -26.71 -7.33 16.92
N ASP A 552 -27.39 -7.54 18.05
CA ASP A 552 -27.13 -6.79 19.28
C ASP A 552 -25.70 -7.01 19.81
N ARG A 553 -25.25 -8.27 19.89
CA ARG A 553 -23.91 -8.60 20.44
C ARG A 553 -22.78 -8.05 19.57
N VAL A 554 -22.90 -8.07 18.24
CA VAL A 554 -21.87 -7.52 17.36
C VAL A 554 -21.90 -5.99 17.37
N LYS A 555 -23.07 -5.34 17.46
CA LYS A 555 -23.16 -3.88 17.69
C LYS A 555 -22.53 -3.46 19.02
N GLU A 556 -22.70 -4.25 20.07
CA GLU A 556 -22.08 -4.05 21.38
C GLU A 556 -20.54 -4.19 21.32
N LEU A 557 -20.04 -5.27 20.73
CA LEU A 557 -18.61 -5.50 20.47
C LEU A 557 -17.98 -4.38 19.64
N PHE A 558 -18.65 -3.93 18.59
CA PHE A 558 -18.17 -2.86 17.72
C PHE A 558 -18.08 -1.52 18.43
N LYS A 559 -19.05 -1.17 19.30
CA LYS A 559 -18.95 0.02 20.16
C LYS A 559 -17.74 -0.04 21.11
N ILE A 560 -17.47 -1.19 21.70
CA ILE A 560 -16.32 -1.39 22.60
C ILE A 560 -15.00 -1.24 21.83
N ASN A 561 -14.88 -1.91 20.69
CA ASN A 561 -13.65 -1.90 19.89
C ASN A 561 -13.30 -0.50 19.36
N ALA A 562 -14.30 0.27 18.92
CA ALA A 562 -14.14 1.65 18.42
C ALA A 562 -13.57 2.64 19.45
N LEU A 563 -13.63 2.34 20.75
CA LEU A 563 -12.95 3.13 21.79
C LEU A 563 -11.42 2.96 21.72
N SER A 564 -10.95 1.79 21.26
CA SER A 564 -9.54 1.40 21.24
C SER A 564 -8.88 1.57 19.86
N ASP A 565 -9.59 1.24 18.78
CA ASP A 565 -9.15 1.44 17.40
C ASP A 565 -9.96 2.55 16.74
N LYS A 566 -9.38 3.75 16.71
CA LYS A 566 -9.94 4.93 16.03
C LYS A 566 -9.58 5.02 14.54
N LYS A 567 -8.97 3.98 13.95
CA LYS A 567 -8.60 3.93 12.53
C LYS A 567 -9.55 3.08 11.70
N SER A 568 -9.98 1.94 12.24
CA SER A 568 -10.96 1.09 11.56
C SER A 568 -12.39 1.66 11.68
N VAL A 569 -13.20 1.50 10.64
CA VAL A 569 -14.62 1.89 10.68
C VAL A 569 -15.47 0.68 11.06
N TYR A 570 -16.24 0.83 12.14
CA TYR A 570 -17.17 -0.18 12.64
C TYR A 570 -18.59 0.17 12.18
N PRO A 571 -19.23 -0.66 11.33
CA PRO A 571 -20.62 -0.45 10.92
C PRO A 571 -21.57 -0.37 12.11
N THR A 572 -22.36 0.70 12.20
CA THR A 572 -23.38 0.88 13.25
C THR A 572 -24.78 0.48 12.76
N ASN A 573 -25.09 0.77 11.49
CA ASN A 573 -26.36 0.46 10.83
C ASN A 573 -26.27 -0.86 10.05
N PHE A 574 -26.47 -1.98 10.73
CA PHE A 574 -26.54 -3.31 10.10
C PHE A 574 -27.46 -4.25 10.86
N GLU A 575 -27.93 -5.32 10.22
CA GLU A 575 -28.70 -6.40 10.85
C GLU A 575 -28.24 -7.77 10.33
N TYR A 576 -28.13 -8.75 11.22
CA TYR A 576 -28.04 -10.15 10.84
C TYR A 576 -29.44 -10.71 10.57
N ARG A 577 -29.56 -11.53 9.51
CA ARG A 577 -30.75 -12.30 9.14
C ARG A 577 -30.36 -13.59 8.43
N LEU A 578 -31.34 -14.42 8.10
CA LEU A 578 -31.16 -15.51 7.14
C LEU A 578 -30.95 -14.94 5.72
N PRO A 579 -30.16 -15.60 4.87
CA PRO A 579 -29.94 -15.18 3.48
C PRO A 579 -31.23 -15.28 2.65
N THR A 580 -31.38 -14.44 1.63
CA THR A 580 -32.33 -14.74 0.56
C THR A 580 -31.82 -15.91 -0.30
N LYS A 581 -32.70 -16.53 -1.09
CA LYS A 581 -32.32 -17.63 -1.98
C LYS A 581 -31.28 -17.15 -3.00
N GLU A 582 -31.47 -15.94 -3.49
CA GLU A 582 -30.66 -15.27 -4.51
C GLU A 582 -29.28 -14.87 -3.95
N GLU A 583 -29.21 -14.37 -2.71
CA GLU A 583 -27.94 -14.10 -2.01
C GLU A 583 -27.13 -15.38 -1.77
N TRP A 584 -27.82 -16.44 -1.36
CA TRP A 584 -27.23 -17.75 -1.11
C TRP A 584 -26.67 -18.36 -2.40
N GLU A 585 -27.45 -18.33 -3.48
CA GLU A 585 -27.00 -18.79 -4.81
C GLU A 585 -25.84 -17.95 -5.36
N ALA A 586 -25.88 -16.64 -5.19
CA ALA A 586 -24.80 -15.74 -5.60
C ALA A 586 -23.48 -16.10 -4.90
N ALA A 587 -23.52 -16.43 -3.60
CA ALA A 587 -22.35 -16.90 -2.88
C ALA A 587 -21.87 -18.27 -3.38
N ALA A 588 -22.78 -19.23 -3.61
CA ALA A 588 -22.42 -20.56 -4.10
C ALA A 588 -21.79 -20.54 -5.51
N LYS A 589 -22.25 -19.66 -6.40
CA LYS A 589 -21.80 -19.52 -7.80
C LYS A 589 -20.39 -18.93 -7.96
N ILE A 590 -19.75 -18.45 -6.88
CA ILE A 590 -18.40 -17.85 -6.91
C ILE A 590 -17.29 -18.87 -7.24
N GLY A 591 -17.53 -20.18 -7.04
CA GLY A 591 -16.58 -21.23 -7.40
C GLY A 591 -15.27 -21.21 -6.60
N TYR A 592 -14.27 -22.01 -6.99
CA TYR A 592 -13.01 -22.14 -6.25
C TYR A 592 -11.92 -21.15 -6.70
N SER A 593 -11.12 -20.69 -5.73
CA SER A 593 -9.92 -19.88 -6.02
C SER A 593 -8.90 -20.70 -6.82
N GLU A 594 -8.06 -20.05 -7.64
CA GLU A 594 -7.08 -20.76 -8.49
C GLU A 594 -6.06 -21.58 -7.67
N LYS A 595 -5.70 -21.09 -6.47
CA LYS A 595 -4.90 -21.86 -5.50
C LYS A 595 -5.65 -23.11 -5.02
N THR A 596 -6.96 -23.01 -4.79
CA THR A 596 -7.80 -24.12 -4.35
C THR A 596 -7.95 -25.16 -5.47
N LYS A 597 -8.29 -24.74 -6.70
CA LYS A 597 -8.37 -25.64 -7.87
C LYS A 597 -7.08 -26.46 -8.05
N LYS A 598 -5.93 -25.79 -8.07
CA LYS A 598 -4.62 -26.45 -8.21
C LYS A 598 -4.35 -27.46 -7.08
N LEU A 599 -4.82 -27.21 -5.86
CA LEU A 599 -4.71 -28.16 -4.74
C LEU A 599 -5.65 -29.36 -4.90
N LEU A 600 -6.87 -29.15 -5.40
CA LEU A 600 -7.84 -30.20 -5.73
C LEU A 600 -7.37 -31.08 -6.90
N GLU A 601 -6.76 -30.50 -7.93
CA GLU A 601 -6.26 -31.22 -9.11
C GLU A 601 -4.97 -32.02 -8.86
N THR A 602 -4.19 -31.63 -7.83
CA THR A 602 -2.90 -32.26 -7.52
C THR A 602 -2.93 -33.07 -6.22
N LYS A 603 -2.88 -32.41 -5.05
CA LYS A 603 -2.75 -33.05 -3.74
C LYS A 603 -4.02 -33.78 -3.28
N HIS A 604 -5.19 -33.27 -3.66
CA HIS A 604 -6.49 -33.75 -3.20
C HIS A 604 -7.33 -34.37 -4.33
N LYS A 605 -6.65 -34.85 -5.38
CA LYS A 605 -7.29 -35.40 -6.58
C LYS A 605 -8.15 -36.61 -6.25
N GLY A 606 -9.44 -36.54 -6.59
CA GLY A 606 -10.43 -37.59 -6.33
C GLY A 606 -10.98 -37.62 -4.89
N GLN A 607 -10.64 -36.65 -4.03
CA GLN A 607 -11.29 -36.52 -2.72
C GLN A 607 -12.69 -35.89 -2.87
N LEU A 608 -13.60 -36.27 -1.97
CA LEU A 608 -14.96 -35.71 -1.94
C LEU A 608 -14.92 -34.21 -1.64
N LEU A 609 -15.71 -33.43 -2.37
CA LEU A 609 -15.76 -31.97 -2.26
C LEU A 609 -16.88 -31.46 -1.33
N ALA A 610 -17.76 -32.36 -0.87
CA ALA A 610 -18.89 -32.10 0.01
C ALA A 610 -19.24 -33.37 0.80
N ASN A 611 -19.97 -33.22 1.92
CA ASN A 611 -20.55 -34.35 2.66
C ASN A 611 -21.96 -34.66 2.12
N LEU A 612 -22.10 -35.78 1.40
CA LEU A 612 -23.28 -36.20 0.64
C LEU A 612 -23.45 -37.73 0.71
N ARG A 613 -24.68 -38.21 0.49
CA ARG A 613 -24.97 -39.65 0.39
C ARG A 613 -24.31 -40.24 -0.85
N ARG A 614 -23.76 -41.46 -0.75
CA ARG A 614 -23.02 -42.09 -1.85
C ARG A 614 -23.86 -43.13 -2.60
N ASN A 615 -24.55 -44.03 -1.89
CA ASN A 615 -25.44 -45.05 -2.47
C ASN A 615 -26.79 -45.15 -1.73
N LEU A 616 -27.75 -45.84 -2.37
CA LEU A 616 -28.99 -46.24 -1.73
C LEU A 616 -28.75 -47.29 -0.62
N GLU A 617 -27.87 -48.26 -0.87
CA GLU A 617 -27.56 -49.37 0.05
C GLU A 617 -26.75 -48.96 1.28
N ASP A 618 -26.15 -47.76 1.33
CA ASP A 618 -25.33 -47.28 2.45
C ASP A 618 -26.10 -47.27 3.80
N ASN A 619 -27.44 -47.27 3.76
CA ASN A 619 -28.29 -47.35 4.94
C ASN A 619 -28.32 -48.74 5.60
N VAL A 620 -27.82 -49.79 4.95
CA VAL A 620 -27.86 -51.17 5.45
C VAL A 620 -26.59 -51.48 6.26
N VAL A 621 -26.73 -51.58 7.58
CA VAL A 621 -25.64 -51.99 8.48
C VAL A 621 -25.39 -53.49 8.34
N VAL A 622 -24.60 -53.89 7.36
CA VAL A 622 -24.13 -55.27 7.20
C VAL A 622 -23.12 -55.59 8.31
N ALA A 623 -23.51 -56.50 9.22
CA ALA A 623 -22.67 -56.91 10.33
C ALA A 623 -21.29 -57.43 9.85
N GLY A 624 -20.21 -56.91 10.44
CA GLY A 624 -18.85 -57.40 10.21
C GLY A 624 -18.03 -56.67 9.12
N LYS A 625 -18.54 -55.62 8.47
CA LYS A 625 -17.72 -54.74 7.60
C LYS A 625 -17.86 -53.27 7.99
N PRO A 626 -16.76 -52.55 8.30
CA PRO A 626 -16.82 -51.12 8.53
C PRO A 626 -16.98 -50.37 7.19
N THR A 627 -18.19 -49.86 6.94
CA THR A 627 -18.43 -48.88 5.88
C THR A 627 -17.68 -47.59 6.22
N GLN A 628 -16.66 -47.26 5.42
CA GLN A 628 -15.84 -46.08 5.68
C GLN A 628 -16.68 -44.80 5.50
N ASN A 629 -16.86 -44.08 6.62
CA ASN A 629 -17.57 -42.81 6.78
C ASN A 629 -19.11 -42.88 6.66
N LEU A 630 -19.77 -43.52 7.63
CA LEU A 630 -21.18 -43.23 7.97
C LEU A 630 -21.30 -42.03 8.94
N ASP A 631 -20.46 -41.01 8.77
CA ASP A 631 -20.61 -39.75 9.51
C ASP A 631 -21.83 -38.99 8.97
N ILE A 632 -22.70 -38.62 9.90
CA ILE A 632 -23.87 -37.76 9.72
C ILE A 632 -23.45 -36.39 9.15
N THR A 633 -23.22 -35.42 10.02
CA THR A 633 -22.52 -34.16 9.71
C THR A 633 -21.01 -34.31 9.83
N THR A 634 -20.27 -33.38 9.24
CA THR A 634 -18.84 -33.12 9.49
C THR A 634 -18.66 -31.74 10.15
N PRO A 635 -17.49 -31.45 10.77
CA PRO A 635 -17.12 -30.10 11.17
C PRO A 635 -17.29 -29.08 10.04
N VAL A 636 -17.66 -27.85 10.38
CA VAL A 636 -18.05 -26.82 9.38
C VAL A 636 -16.90 -26.27 8.52
N LYS A 637 -15.67 -26.77 8.72
CA LYS A 637 -14.48 -26.46 7.90
C LYS A 637 -13.75 -27.71 7.38
N SER A 638 -14.46 -28.83 7.24
CA SER A 638 -13.91 -30.09 6.71
C SER A 638 -13.61 -30.07 5.20
N TYR A 639 -14.33 -29.24 4.43
CA TYR A 639 -14.14 -29.08 2.99
C TYR A 639 -13.48 -27.74 2.66
N TRP A 640 -13.21 -27.50 1.37
CA TRP A 640 -12.55 -26.26 0.92
C TRP A 640 -13.55 -25.12 0.75
N PRO A 641 -13.16 -23.87 1.06
CA PRO A 641 -13.99 -22.71 0.80
C PRO A 641 -13.98 -22.30 -0.68
N ASN A 642 -15.06 -21.67 -1.12
CA ASN A 642 -15.14 -20.95 -2.39
C ASN A 642 -14.16 -19.75 -2.42
N ALA A 643 -14.08 -19.03 -3.55
CA ALA A 643 -13.15 -17.90 -3.71
C ALA A 643 -13.51 -16.66 -2.86
N ALA A 644 -14.72 -16.58 -2.30
CA ALA A 644 -15.10 -15.56 -1.30
C ALA A 644 -14.72 -15.97 0.13
N GLY A 645 -14.54 -17.27 0.40
CA GLY A 645 -14.23 -17.82 1.73
C GLY A 645 -15.38 -18.59 2.39
N CYS A 646 -16.51 -18.81 1.72
CA CYS A 646 -17.61 -19.63 2.23
C CYS A 646 -17.29 -21.13 2.09
N TYR A 647 -17.37 -21.86 3.19
CA TYR A 647 -17.32 -23.31 3.30
C TYR A 647 -18.71 -23.93 3.12
N ASN A 648 -18.79 -25.21 2.78
CA ASN A 648 -19.96 -26.08 2.90
C ASN A 648 -21.29 -25.58 2.26
N LEU A 649 -21.25 -24.69 1.26
CA LEU A 649 -22.47 -24.26 0.54
C LEU A 649 -23.10 -25.38 -0.32
N ILE A 650 -22.56 -26.60 -0.32
CA ILE A 650 -23.19 -27.80 -0.89
C ILE A 650 -22.91 -28.96 0.06
N GLY A 651 -23.97 -29.69 0.43
CA GLY A 651 -23.88 -30.80 1.39
C GLY A 651 -23.62 -30.35 2.83
N ASN A 652 -23.22 -31.30 3.66
CA ASN A 652 -23.27 -31.19 5.12
C ASN A 652 -24.71 -30.98 5.61
N VAL A 653 -25.16 -29.76 5.92
CA VAL A 653 -26.58 -29.47 6.26
C VAL A 653 -27.24 -28.63 5.19
N ALA A 654 -28.54 -28.89 4.94
CA ALA A 654 -29.34 -27.98 4.14
C ALA A 654 -29.57 -26.70 4.95
N GLU A 655 -29.47 -25.53 4.31
CA GLU A 655 -29.47 -24.24 5.00
C GLU A 655 -30.78 -23.51 4.85
N MET A 656 -31.41 -23.11 5.97
CA MET A 656 -32.60 -22.26 5.96
C MET A 656 -32.35 -20.91 5.27
N THR A 657 -33.28 -20.51 4.40
CA THR A 657 -33.32 -19.16 3.82
C THR A 657 -34.31 -18.27 4.58
N ASN A 658 -34.39 -16.98 4.24
CA ASN A 658 -35.38 -16.06 4.78
C ASN A 658 -36.84 -16.41 4.39
N GLN A 659 -37.05 -17.34 3.45
CA GLN A 659 -38.37 -17.90 3.16
C GLN A 659 -38.59 -19.12 4.07
N LYS A 660 -39.46 -18.97 5.08
CA LYS A 660 -39.78 -20.06 6.03
C LYS A 660 -40.23 -21.31 5.28
N GLY A 661 -39.59 -22.44 5.60
CA GLY A 661 -39.85 -23.73 4.97
C GLY A 661 -39.05 -23.99 3.69
N ILE A 662 -38.24 -23.04 3.22
CA ILE A 662 -37.32 -23.22 2.08
C ILE A 662 -35.86 -23.23 2.54
N ALA A 663 -35.14 -24.29 2.17
CA ALA A 663 -33.72 -24.48 2.38
C ALA A 663 -32.97 -24.72 1.06
N LYS A 664 -31.64 -24.54 1.10
CA LYS A 664 -30.71 -24.68 -0.04
C LYS A 664 -29.53 -25.59 0.32
N GLY A 665 -28.63 -25.87 -0.64
CA GLY A 665 -27.36 -26.58 -0.42
C GLY A 665 -27.43 -28.09 -0.30
N GLY A 666 -28.53 -28.63 0.26
CA GLY A 666 -28.66 -30.06 0.53
C GLY A 666 -27.75 -30.55 1.64
N SER A 667 -27.85 -31.84 1.94
CA SER A 667 -27.26 -32.41 3.16
C SER A 667 -26.69 -33.81 2.95
N TRP A 668 -26.06 -34.38 3.97
CA TRP A 668 -25.48 -35.73 3.94
C TRP A 668 -26.47 -36.85 3.57
N ILE A 669 -27.79 -36.64 3.71
CA ILE A 669 -28.81 -37.65 3.32
C ILE A 669 -29.14 -37.63 1.82
N ASN A 670 -28.75 -36.55 1.13
CA ASN A 670 -29.07 -36.32 -0.27
C ASN A 670 -27.98 -36.86 -1.19
N ASN A 671 -28.40 -37.45 -2.32
CA ASN A 671 -27.48 -37.92 -3.36
C ASN A 671 -26.98 -36.73 -4.21
N PRO A 672 -25.79 -36.80 -4.86
CA PRO A 672 -25.27 -35.72 -5.70
C PRO A 672 -26.23 -35.28 -6.82
N ASN A 673 -26.95 -36.22 -7.42
CA ASN A 673 -27.94 -35.97 -8.47
C ASN A 673 -29.22 -35.27 -7.93
N GLU A 674 -29.38 -35.18 -6.62
CA GLU A 674 -30.53 -34.53 -5.97
C GLU A 674 -30.26 -33.07 -5.59
N ILE A 675 -29.04 -32.54 -5.82
CA ILE A 675 -28.65 -31.18 -5.43
C ILE A 675 -28.08 -30.42 -6.62
N THR A 676 -28.56 -29.19 -6.79
CA THR A 676 -27.84 -28.13 -7.52
C THR A 676 -27.88 -26.86 -6.67
N VAL A 677 -27.17 -25.81 -7.09
CA VAL A 677 -27.22 -24.50 -6.42
C VAL A 677 -28.64 -23.90 -6.52
N GLU A 678 -29.31 -24.10 -7.64
CA GLU A 678 -30.64 -23.58 -7.97
C GLU A 678 -31.75 -24.33 -7.20
N LYS A 679 -31.55 -25.60 -6.85
CA LYS A 679 -32.61 -26.42 -6.28
C LYS A 679 -33.01 -25.97 -4.87
N GLU A 680 -34.31 -26.06 -4.58
CA GLU A 680 -34.90 -25.79 -3.27
C GLU A 680 -35.25 -27.09 -2.56
N ILE A 681 -35.18 -27.08 -1.23
CA ILE A 681 -35.53 -28.20 -0.35
C ILE A 681 -36.55 -27.70 0.66
N THR A 682 -37.71 -28.36 0.74
CA THR A 682 -38.79 -27.95 1.63
C THR A 682 -38.67 -28.60 3.02
N TYR A 683 -39.03 -27.86 4.06
CA TYR A 683 -39.13 -28.36 5.44
C TYR A 683 -40.35 -27.77 6.16
N THR A 684 -40.88 -28.50 7.15
CA THR A 684 -42.07 -28.09 7.93
C THR A 684 -41.84 -28.05 9.43
N LYS A 685 -40.74 -28.66 9.91
CA LYS A 685 -40.35 -28.79 11.32
C LYS A 685 -38.82 -28.87 11.43
N PRO A 686 -38.23 -28.74 12.64
CA PRO A 686 -36.83 -29.07 12.86
C PRO A 686 -36.50 -30.51 12.45
N THR A 687 -35.31 -30.71 11.90
CA THR A 687 -34.77 -32.03 11.55
C THR A 687 -33.26 -32.07 11.85
N ALA A 688 -32.66 -33.26 11.80
CA ALA A 688 -31.22 -33.41 11.91
C ALA A 688 -30.47 -32.80 10.71
N TRP A 689 -31.00 -32.94 9.49
CA TRP A 689 -30.33 -32.54 8.25
C TRP A 689 -30.39 -31.04 7.93
N LEU A 690 -31.13 -30.26 8.74
CA LEU A 690 -31.42 -28.85 8.53
C LEU A 690 -30.65 -27.98 9.54
N GLY A 691 -29.81 -27.09 9.02
CA GLY A 691 -29.10 -26.05 9.76
C GLY A 691 -29.34 -24.68 9.11
N PHE A 692 -28.48 -23.71 9.42
CA PHE A 692 -28.54 -22.38 8.81
C PHE A 692 -27.21 -21.64 8.90
N ARG A 693 -27.06 -20.59 8.09
CA ARG A 693 -26.03 -19.55 8.24
C ARG A 693 -26.67 -18.17 8.22
N CYS A 694 -25.98 -17.15 8.72
CA CYS A 694 -26.46 -15.78 8.71
C CYS A 694 -25.83 -14.98 7.55
N VAL A 695 -26.53 -13.92 7.13
CA VAL A 695 -25.93 -12.76 6.46
C VAL A 695 -26.07 -11.53 7.34
N ALA A 696 -25.08 -10.66 7.33
CA ALA A 696 -25.15 -9.31 7.88
C ALA A 696 -25.33 -8.32 6.73
N GLU A 697 -26.46 -7.63 6.73
CA GLU A 697 -26.80 -6.58 5.78
C GLU A 697 -26.47 -5.21 6.37
N LEU A 698 -25.55 -4.48 5.72
CA LEU A 698 -25.33 -3.07 6.00
C LEU A 698 -26.48 -2.26 5.41
N LYS A 699 -27.18 -1.52 6.27
CA LYS A 699 -28.21 -0.57 5.86
C LYS A 699 -27.57 0.80 5.64
N ASN A 700 -27.90 1.44 4.52
CA ASN A 700 -27.45 2.78 4.18
C ASN A 700 -27.96 3.83 5.16
#